data_AF-A0A4V2ZZN1-F1
#
_entry.id   AF-A0A4V2ZZN1-F1
#
_cell.length_a   1.000
_cell.length_b   1.000
_cell.length_c   1.000
_cell.angle_alpha   90.00
_cell.angle_beta   90.00
_cell.angle_gamma   90.00
#
_symmetry.space_group_name_H-M   'P 1'
#
loop_
_entity.id
_entity.type
_entity.pdbx_description
1 polymer ?
#
loop_
_entity_poly.entity_id
_entity_poly.type
_entity_poly.pdbx_seq_one_letter_code
_entity_poly.pdbx_strand_id
1 'polypeptide(L)'
;MRRTLALAALSAFVCTSSVQTLAAPQLNVTTSWIGNTYGNGQGTWTQINITAIAVTPDGKVYTDAPWDESGAEISAYQNGKVLGFAGGTHGWGGYGGNAVAVNHRYLYAAVAVGNERGHLIGPGIWPEKGRQWYGVTRRPIDEPKRAAAFQAAPDALNPHAQLASAFLKISDVPAVAHPDPAVHVADVGGLAATDSLLYVSNTMASRIEVYDANSMQRKSQFDVHEPGKIAVAGDGSLWVVTGSVTDQTPRIAHYSADGKPLSSTIELPADSVPVDVAVDSQQRVLVADNGPRQQILIYSRDGGGYKQSGTLGERGGIFSGVAGRPGPGRFNGLTGVGTDAKGNIYVSTNGIGPRQGAIGAGLGATLESYSPDGKRLWNVEGLLFVDGAWVDPSRPNSVYTGNKRFELDLSKPPGQDWKYAGFLSNRFKYPQDPVFNGDMWPGLPTARELNGHTFLYLTDMYADHLKIYRFDPQRDGETAIPSGFIAGRARPVEHIPNAPPGGDWIWRDTNGNGAFDASEFAKYPGPGHLAGGWGWWIDTRGDIWRARDNKGITRFRFGGLDAKGNPIYAYDKMDQYAMPAPFTEVHRAIYEPKTDTLYVAGYTADSPHDPGFVKEAGRVLVRYDKWSSGNPQQRYLLQLPWDPKAKPPVTPAGVTVEGQYLFVVEPAGNVHVYDKDSAKEIGTFGPGAEVGNTSGWVDVPFGITAHRQPNGEYLIFVEEDARGKVMMYRWKPA
;
A
#
# COMPACT_ATOMS: atom_id res chain seq x y z
N MET A 1 70.38 53.41 -29.33
CA MET A 1 70.16 52.06 -29.90
C MET A 1 69.54 51.20 -28.80
N ARG A 2 68.42 50.53 -29.12
CA ARG A 2 67.69 49.49 -28.35
C ARG A 2 66.89 49.90 -27.10
N ARG A 3 65.67 49.33 -27.08
CA ARG A 3 64.46 49.65 -26.31
C ARG A 3 64.51 49.13 -24.86
N THR A 4 63.94 49.90 -23.95
CA THR A 4 63.53 49.52 -22.59
C THR A 4 62.09 49.01 -22.60
N LEU A 5 61.85 47.85 -21.97
CA LEU A 5 60.51 47.30 -21.69
C LEU A 5 60.28 47.43 -20.19
N ALA A 6 59.24 48.17 -19.81
CA ALA A 6 58.73 48.28 -18.45
C ALA A 6 57.55 47.31 -18.29
N LEU A 7 57.60 46.46 -17.27
CA LEU A 7 56.49 45.63 -16.83
C LEU A 7 56.10 46.14 -15.43
N ALA A 8 54.96 46.84 -15.34
CA ALA A 8 54.39 47.28 -14.07
C ALA A 8 53.33 46.26 -13.62
N ALA A 9 53.55 45.68 -12.44
CA ALA A 9 52.58 44.84 -11.75
C ALA A 9 51.53 45.74 -11.09
N LEU A 10 50.24 45.55 -11.44
CA LEU A 10 49.12 46.16 -10.75
C LEU A 10 48.48 45.10 -9.84
N SER A 11 48.56 45.32 -8.53
CA SER A 11 47.89 44.52 -7.50
C SER A 11 46.39 44.84 -7.48
N ALA A 12 45.54 43.89 -7.87
CA ALA A 12 44.10 43.96 -7.64
C ALA A 12 43.77 43.25 -6.32
N PHE A 13 43.31 44.00 -5.32
CA PHE A 13 42.69 43.47 -4.12
C PHE A 13 41.35 42.81 -4.51
N VAL A 14 41.31 41.48 -4.49
CA VAL A 14 40.05 40.73 -4.58
C VAL A 14 39.51 40.62 -3.16
N CYS A 15 38.47 41.40 -2.84
CA CYS A 15 37.62 41.15 -1.69
C CYS A 15 36.89 39.82 -1.92
N THR A 16 37.39 38.73 -1.37
CA THR A 16 36.67 37.47 -1.26
C THR A 16 35.63 37.61 -0.15
N SER A 17 34.45 38.14 -0.49
CA SER A 17 33.27 37.93 0.34
C SER A 17 32.94 36.43 0.29
N SER A 18 33.34 35.71 1.32
CA SER A 18 32.86 34.36 1.61
C SER A 18 31.35 34.45 1.81
N VAL A 19 30.59 34.11 0.76
CA VAL A 19 29.15 33.84 0.90
C VAL A 19 29.05 32.57 1.72
N GLN A 20 28.97 32.72 3.03
CA GLN A 20 28.48 31.66 3.90
C GLN A 20 27.02 31.42 3.46
N THR A 21 26.77 30.31 2.78
CA THR A 21 25.43 29.79 2.59
C THR A 21 24.89 29.46 3.98
N LEU A 22 24.14 30.39 4.57
CA LEU A 22 23.37 30.11 5.78
C LEU A 22 22.40 28.98 5.43
N ALA A 23 22.45 27.88 6.19
CA ALA A 23 21.45 26.83 6.07
C ALA A 23 20.06 27.44 6.21
N ALA A 24 19.11 26.99 5.38
CA ALA A 24 17.73 27.44 5.47
C ALA A 24 17.20 27.20 6.90
N PRO A 25 16.44 28.15 7.47
CA PRO A 25 15.99 28.02 8.85
C PRO A 25 15.03 26.84 8.99
N GLN A 26 15.10 26.16 10.13
CA GLN A 26 14.13 25.11 10.45
C GLN A 26 12.79 25.75 10.81
N LEU A 27 11.73 25.36 10.09
CA LEU A 27 10.38 25.86 10.31
C LEU A 27 9.72 25.12 11.47
N ASN A 28 8.97 25.86 12.27
CA ASN A 28 8.19 25.28 13.36
C ASN A 28 6.90 24.65 12.80
N VAL A 29 6.78 23.33 12.89
CA VAL A 29 5.63 22.57 12.42
C VAL A 29 5.13 21.64 13.52
N THR A 30 3.83 21.36 13.53
CA THR A 30 3.28 20.23 14.30
C THR A 30 3.27 19.00 13.42
N THR A 31 3.86 17.90 13.89
CA THR A 31 3.87 16.61 13.18
C THR A 31 2.71 15.75 13.66
N SER A 32 1.98 15.17 12.71
CA SER A 32 0.95 14.16 12.90
C SER A 32 0.97 13.17 11.72
N TRP A 33 0.00 12.27 11.66
CA TRP A 33 -0.14 11.28 10.60
C TRP A 33 -1.60 10.84 10.46
N ILE A 34 -1.92 10.16 9.35
CA ILE A 34 -3.21 9.51 9.14
C ILE A 34 -3.03 8.03 8.77
N GLY A 35 -3.97 7.17 9.17
CA GLY A 35 -4.10 5.81 8.63
C GLY A 35 -3.44 4.68 9.44
N ASN A 36 -2.63 4.96 10.45
CA ASN A 36 -2.10 3.91 11.35
C ASN A 36 -2.42 4.23 12.80
N THR A 37 -2.85 3.24 13.58
CA THR A 37 -3.10 3.40 15.02
C THR A 37 -1.89 3.95 15.77
N TYR A 38 -0.67 3.69 15.28
CA TYR A 38 0.57 4.18 15.85
C TYR A 38 1.41 4.95 14.83
N GLY A 39 1.98 6.07 15.27
CA GLY A 39 2.81 6.93 14.42
C GLY A 39 4.27 6.48 14.30
N ASN A 40 4.72 5.50 15.08
CA ASN A 40 6.13 5.11 15.30
C ASN A 40 6.94 5.98 16.29
N GLY A 41 6.35 6.98 16.96
CA GLY A 41 7.03 7.74 18.02
C GLY A 41 7.54 6.91 19.21
N GLN A 42 7.00 5.71 19.40
CA GLN A 42 7.44 4.74 20.42
C GLN A 42 8.06 3.47 19.80
N GLY A 43 8.44 3.52 18.52
CA GLY A 43 9.02 2.37 17.81
C GLY A 43 8.03 1.26 17.44
N THR A 44 6.74 1.60 17.33
CA THR A 44 5.66 0.65 17.01
C THR A 44 4.74 1.19 15.91
N TRP A 45 4.31 0.30 15.02
CA TRP A 45 3.26 0.50 14.01
C TRP A 45 2.40 -0.76 13.89
N THR A 46 1.17 -0.62 13.42
CA THR A 46 0.38 -1.77 12.97
C THR A 46 0.77 -2.11 11.54
N GLN A 47 0.86 -3.40 11.22
CA GLN A 47 1.25 -3.87 9.89
C GLN A 47 0.33 -3.33 8.79
N ILE A 48 0.88 -3.13 7.59
CA ILE A 48 0.11 -2.75 6.40
C ILE A 48 -0.81 -3.87 5.90
N ASN A 49 -0.44 -5.13 6.19
CA ASN A 49 -1.14 -6.34 5.79
C ASN A 49 -1.15 -7.37 6.92
N ILE A 50 -2.21 -8.18 6.99
CA ILE A 50 -2.32 -9.35 7.88
C ILE A 50 -3.06 -10.44 7.12
N THR A 51 -2.43 -11.59 6.88
CA THR A 51 -3.01 -12.70 6.10
C THR A 51 -3.30 -13.95 6.92
N ALA A 52 -2.78 -14.01 8.15
CA ALA A 52 -3.01 -15.10 9.07
C ALA A 52 -2.91 -14.59 10.51
N ILE A 53 -3.68 -15.21 11.42
CA ILE A 53 -3.57 -14.99 12.86
C ILE A 53 -3.56 -16.32 13.61
N ALA A 54 -2.87 -16.34 14.75
CA ALA A 54 -2.95 -17.41 15.74
C ALA A 54 -3.15 -16.78 17.13
N VAL A 55 -4.13 -17.26 17.87
CA VAL A 55 -4.52 -16.69 19.17
C VAL A 55 -4.18 -17.68 20.29
N THR A 56 -3.49 -17.19 21.31
CA THR A 56 -3.18 -17.98 22.51
C THR A 56 -4.35 -17.97 23.50
N PRO A 57 -4.42 -18.93 24.44
CA PRO A 57 -5.46 -18.97 25.46
C PRO A 57 -5.59 -17.70 26.31
N ASP A 58 -4.49 -16.96 26.52
CA ASP A 58 -4.45 -15.68 27.25
C ASP A 58 -4.73 -14.45 26.36
N GLY A 59 -5.09 -14.65 25.09
CA GLY A 59 -5.54 -13.60 24.19
C GLY A 59 -4.42 -12.80 23.51
N LYS A 60 -3.20 -13.35 23.46
CA LYS A 60 -2.11 -12.83 22.61
C LYS A 60 -2.33 -13.32 21.18
N VAL A 61 -2.14 -12.44 20.22
CA VAL A 61 -2.34 -12.70 18.80
C VAL A 61 -1.00 -12.61 18.10
N TYR A 62 -0.64 -13.66 17.37
CA TYR A 62 0.49 -13.66 16.45
C TYR A 62 -0.03 -13.54 15.03
N THR A 63 0.64 -12.75 14.22
CA THR A 63 0.25 -12.48 12.83
C THR A 63 1.36 -12.91 11.88
N ASP A 64 0.99 -13.09 10.62
CA ASP A 64 1.93 -13.21 9.50
C ASP A 64 1.37 -12.44 8.29
N ALA A 65 2.27 -12.00 7.42
CA ALA A 65 1.96 -11.34 6.17
C ALA A 65 3.10 -11.54 5.17
N PRO A 66 2.83 -11.64 3.86
CA PRO A 66 3.88 -11.78 2.85
C PRO A 66 4.85 -10.59 2.81
N TRP A 67 4.37 -9.40 3.15
CA TRP A 67 5.11 -8.14 3.10
C TRP A 67 4.63 -7.16 4.15
N ASP A 68 5.59 -6.55 4.85
CA ASP A 68 5.43 -5.30 5.60
C ASP A 68 6.71 -4.48 5.40
N GLU A 69 6.61 -3.24 4.91
CA GLU A 69 7.78 -2.48 4.42
C GLU A 69 8.87 -2.24 5.49
N SER A 70 8.47 -2.10 6.75
CA SER A 70 9.41 -1.97 7.86
C SER A 70 9.83 -3.31 8.49
N GLY A 71 9.49 -4.43 7.87
CA GLY A 71 9.91 -5.78 8.25
C GLY A 71 9.20 -6.39 9.46
N ALA A 72 7.95 -6.00 9.70
CA ALA A 72 7.12 -6.52 10.77
C ALA A 72 6.15 -7.63 10.32
N GLU A 73 6.48 -8.38 9.26
CA GLU A 73 5.64 -9.44 8.69
C GLU A 73 5.08 -10.38 9.76
N ILE A 74 5.93 -10.82 10.68
CA ILE A 74 5.53 -11.60 11.86
C ILE A 74 5.50 -10.69 13.08
N SER A 75 4.29 -10.41 13.59
CA SER A 75 4.09 -9.55 14.74
C SER A 75 3.28 -10.20 15.86
N ALA A 76 3.37 -9.61 17.05
CA ALA A 76 2.60 -10.01 18.23
C ALA A 76 1.79 -8.84 18.78
N TYR A 77 0.53 -9.10 19.12
CA TYR A 77 -0.42 -8.13 19.65
C TYR A 77 -1.11 -8.68 20.89
N GLN A 78 -1.50 -7.81 21.82
CA GLN A 78 -2.40 -8.19 22.92
C GLN A 78 -3.14 -6.95 23.42
N ASN A 79 -4.45 -7.07 23.66
CA ASN A 79 -5.28 -5.99 24.20
C ASN A 79 -5.17 -4.67 23.39
N GLY A 80 -5.14 -4.77 22.06
CA GLY A 80 -5.01 -3.61 21.17
C GLY A 80 -3.62 -2.97 21.13
N LYS A 81 -2.59 -3.63 21.66
CA LYS A 81 -1.20 -3.14 21.66
C LYS A 81 -0.29 -4.02 20.83
N VAL A 82 0.62 -3.40 20.09
CA VAL A 82 1.77 -4.07 19.47
C VAL A 82 2.77 -4.42 20.57
N LEU A 83 3.15 -5.69 20.66
CA LEU A 83 4.15 -6.18 21.61
C LEU A 83 5.55 -6.27 20.99
N GLY A 84 5.62 -6.41 19.67
CA GLY A 84 6.85 -6.47 18.89
C GLY A 84 6.69 -7.36 17.66
N PHE A 85 7.79 -7.52 16.93
CA PHE A 85 7.88 -8.32 15.71
C PHE A 85 9.11 -9.23 15.72
N ALA A 86 9.09 -10.31 14.93
CA ALA A 86 10.16 -11.31 14.89
C ALA A 86 11.40 -10.85 14.11
N GLY A 87 11.21 -10.14 13.00
CA GLY A 87 12.31 -9.73 12.12
C GLY A 87 13.04 -10.90 11.44
N GLY A 88 13.94 -10.55 10.52
CA GLY A 88 14.60 -11.54 9.64
C GLY A 88 13.66 -12.14 8.59
N THR A 89 12.57 -11.43 8.29
CA THR A 89 11.53 -11.77 7.31
C THR A 89 11.41 -10.72 6.21
N HIS A 90 12.36 -9.80 6.11
CA HIS A 90 12.32 -8.68 5.18
C HIS A 90 13.70 -8.35 4.65
N GLY A 91 13.80 -8.16 3.33
CA GLY A 91 15.05 -7.88 2.63
C GLY A 91 16.06 -9.03 2.74
N TRP A 92 17.18 -8.91 2.03
CA TRP A 92 18.23 -9.95 1.99
C TRP A 92 17.65 -11.32 1.63
N GLY A 93 16.72 -11.34 0.68
CA GLY A 93 16.00 -12.56 0.27
C GLY A 93 15.00 -13.13 1.28
N GLY A 94 14.81 -12.56 2.47
CA GLY A 94 13.76 -12.98 3.41
C GLY A 94 12.41 -12.31 3.12
N TYR A 95 11.34 -13.09 3.24
CA TYR A 95 9.94 -12.63 3.13
C TYR A 95 9.10 -13.32 4.20
N GLY A 96 8.02 -12.68 4.66
CA GLY A 96 7.00 -13.33 5.48
C GLY A 96 6.14 -14.30 4.67
N GLY A 97 5.00 -14.70 5.20
CA GLY A 97 4.15 -15.71 4.57
C GLY A 97 2.67 -15.55 4.83
N ASN A 98 1.94 -16.63 4.59
CA ASN A 98 0.48 -16.68 4.68
C ASN A 98 -0.05 -17.62 5.76
N ALA A 99 0.76 -18.03 6.74
CA ALA A 99 0.29 -18.93 7.78
C ALA A 99 1.05 -18.76 9.09
N VAL A 100 0.33 -18.86 10.21
CA VAL A 100 0.91 -18.79 11.54
C VAL A 100 0.19 -19.77 12.47
N ALA A 101 0.94 -20.44 13.34
CA ALA A 101 0.43 -21.30 14.38
C ALA A 101 1.28 -21.19 15.64
N VAL A 102 0.71 -21.54 16.79
CA VAL A 102 1.41 -21.50 18.08
C VAL A 102 1.10 -22.75 18.89
N ASN A 103 2.04 -23.15 19.74
CA ASN A 103 1.79 -24.05 20.86
C ASN A 103 2.35 -23.43 22.15
N HIS A 104 2.46 -24.18 23.25
CA HIS A 104 2.95 -23.62 24.53
C HIS A 104 4.39 -23.08 24.52
N ARG A 105 5.21 -23.43 23.52
CA ARG A 105 6.66 -23.14 23.48
C ARG A 105 7.07 -22.34 22.26
N TYR A 106 6.40 -22.54 21.14
CA TYR A 106 6.87 -22.07 19.85
C TYR A 106 5.78 -21.35 19.08
N LEU A 107 6.25 -20.32 18.36
CA LEU A 107 5.60 -19.71 17.23
C LEU A 107 6.14 -20.36 15.96
N TYR A 108 5.23 -20.75 15.06
CA TYR A 108 5.52 -21.25 13.72
C TYR A 108 4.91 -20.29 12.72
N ALA A 109 5.68 -19.81 11.76
CA ALA A 109 5.19 -18.92 10.71
C ALA A 109 5.71 -19.35 9.34
N ALA A 110 4.89 -19.15 8.31
CA ALA A 110 5.31 -19.32 6.93
C ALA A 110 6.31 -18.23 6.56
N VAL A 111 7.35 -18.58 5.82
CA VAL A 111 8.33 -17.61 5.31
C VAL A 111 8.83 -18.07 3.95
N ALA A 112 9.25 -17.11 3.13
CA ALA A 112 9.97 -17.38 1.89
C ALA A 112 11.43 -16.92 2.00
N VAL A 113 12.33 -17.66 1.34
CA VAL A 113 13.76 -17.36 1.29
C VAL A 113 14.22 -17.40 -0.16
N GLY A 114 14.79 -16.29 -0.63
CA GLY A 114 15.34 -16.08 -1.96
C GLY A 114 16.84 -15.82 -1.92
N ASN A 115 17.42 -15.56 -3.10
CA ASN A 115 18.88 -15.39 -3.27
C ASN A 115 19.28 -14.02 -3.87
N GLU A 116 18.34 -13.08 -4.01
CA GLU A 116 18.56 -11.77 -4.66
C GLU A 116 19.35 -11.88 -5.98
N ARG A 117 18.83 -12.66 -6.93
CA ARG A 117 19.41 -12.85 -8.27
C ARG A 117 20.86 -13.40 -8.29
N GLY A 118 21.35 -14.00 -7.20
CA GLY A 118 22.72 -14.51 -7.12
C GLY A 118 23.62 -13.74 -6.15
N HIS A 119 23.13 -12.66 -5.53
CA HIS A 119 23.96 -11.77 -4.71
C HIS A 119 24.18 -12.29 -3.29
N LEU A 120 23.35 -13.21 -2.81
CA LEU A 120 23.48 -13.80 -1.48
C LEU A 120 24.27 -15.11 -1.54
N ILE A 121 25.36 -15.21 -0.75
CA ILE A 121 26.27 -16.37 -0.75
C ILE A 121 26.21 -17.04 0.63
N GLY A 122 25.99 -18.35 0.66
CA GLY A 122 25.93 -19.12 1.90
C GLY A 122 25.14 -20.42 1.73
N PRO A 123 25.80 -21.56 1.43
CA PRO A 123 25.12 -22.85 1.32
C PRO A 123 24.35 -23.20 2.59
N GLY A 124 23.09 -23.62 2.43
CA GLY A 124 22.21 -23.92 3.56
C GLY A 124 21.61 -22.71 4.27
N ILE A 125 22.00 -21.49 3.88
CA ILE A 125 21.38 -20.23 4.33
C ILE A 125 20.43 -19.71 3.25
N TRP A 126 20.90 -19.70 2.00
CA TRP A 126 20.17 -19.19 0.84
C TRP A 126 19.95 -20.29 -0.22
N PRO A 127 18.86 -20.22 -0.99
CA PRO A 127 18.70 -21.03 -2.20
C PRO A 127 19.77 -20.74 -3.25
N GLU A 128 19.92 -21.64 -4.23
CA GLU A 128 20.76 -21.38 -5.40
C GLU A 128 20.20 -20.22 -6.24
N LYS A 129 21.04 -19.64 -7.11
CA LYS A 129 20.60 -18.58 -8.03
C LYS A 129 19.40 -19.05 -8.86
N GLY A 130 18.34 -18.24 -8.88
CA GLY A 130 17.12 -18.55 -9.63
C GLY A 130 16.20 -19.55 -8.93
N ARG A 131 16.42 -19.82 -7.64
CA ARG A 131 15.56 -20.65 -6.79
C ARG A 131 14.95 -19.82 -5.66
N GLN A 132 13.77 -20.22 -5.21
CA GLN A 132 13.04 -19.67 -4.07
C GLN A 132 12.61 -20.84 -3.18
N TRP A 133 12.85 -20.71 -1.88
CA TRP A 133 12.36 -21.65 -0.88
C TRP A 133 11.12 -21.07 -0.19
N TYR A 134 10.19 -21.95 0.14
CA TYR A 134 9.06 -21.66 1.01
C TYR A 134 9.02 -22.68 2.12
N GLY A 135 8.65 -22.26 3.32
CA GLY A 135 8.61 -23.16 4.45
C GLY A 135 8.22 -22.50 5.75
N VAL A 136 8.63 -23.11 6.86
CA VAL A 136 8.20 -22.70 8.21
C VAL A 136 9.41 -22.26 9.03
N THR A 137 9.38 -21.04 9.54
CA THR A 137 10.29 -20.62 10.61
C THR A 137 9.72 -21.00 11.97
N ARG A 138 10.56 -21.46 12.90
CA ARG A 138 10.19 -21.70 14.29
C ARG A 138 10.89 -20.73 15.22
N ARG A 139 10.12 -20.05 16.07
CA ARG A 139 10.60 -19.06 17.05
C ARG A 139 10.14 -19.43 18.46
N PRO A 140 10.88 -19.10 19.53
CA PRO A 140 10.33 -19.14 20.88
C PRO A 140 9.10 -18.22 20.97
N ILE A 141 8.03 -18.68 21.60
CA ILE A 141 6.78 -17.92 21.65
C ILE A 141 6.92 -16.61 22.45
N ASP A 142 7.75 -16.62 23.48
CA ASP A 142 8.05 -15.49 24.37
C ASP A 142 9.11 -14.54 23.80
N GLU A 143 10.02 -15.04 22.96
CA GLU A 143 11.07 -14.25 22.31
C GLU A 143 11.11 -14.45 20.77
N PRO A 144 10.09 -13.98 20.01
CA PRO A 144 9.97 -14.26 18.57
C PRO A 144 11.15 -13.79 17.71
N LYS A 145 11.96 -12.85 18.22
CA LYS A 145 13.16 -12.33 17.54
C LYS A 145 14.25 -13.37 17.35
N ARG A 146 14.25 -14.47 18.12
CA ARG A 146 15.29 -15.49 18.06
C ARG A 146 14.87 -16.72 17.29
N ALA A 147 15.83 -17.37 16.66
CA ALA A 147 15.64 -18.69 16.07
C ALA A 147 15.47 -19.75 17.17
N ALA A 148 14.44 -20.60 17.06
CA ALA A 148 14.32 -21.83 17.86
C ALA A 148 14.88 -23.02 17.06
N ALA A 149 16.21 -23.13 17.02
CA ALA A 149 16.93 -24.10 16.20
C ALA A 149 16.49 -25.56 16.46
N PHE A 150 16.44 -26.37 15.40
CA PHE A 150 16.26 -27.83 15.45
C PHE A 150 17.31 -28.58 14.63
N GLN A 151 18.24 -27.84 14.03
CA GLN A 151 19.42 -28.34 13.32
C GLN A 151 20.61 -27.44 13.62
N ALA A 152 21.82 -27.88 13.28
CA ALA A 152 23.01 -27.05 13.46
C ALA A 152 22.98 -25.84 12.51
N ALA A 153 23.36 -24.66 13.01
CA ALA A 153 23.53 -23.48 12.16
C ALA A 153 24.79 -23.65 11.28
N PRO A 154 24.71 -23.35 9.96
CA PRO A 154 25.90 -23.37 9.09
C PRO A 154 27.03 -22.45 9.58
N ASP A 155 26.66 -21.36 10.24
CA ASP A 155 27.57 -20.41 10.90
C ASP A 155 26.86 -19.85 12.15
N ALA A 156 27.46 -20.02 13.33
CA ALA A 156 26.84 -19.61 14.58
C ALA A 156 26.86 -18.09 14.81
N LEU A 157 27.72 -17.33 14.12
CA LEU A 157 27.85 -15.88 14.28
C LEU A 157 27.00 -15.10 13.28
N ASN A 158 26.53 -15.75 12.22
CA ASN A 158 25.70 -15.15 11.19
C ASN A 158 24.20 -15.24 11.58
N PRO A 159 23.48 -14.11 11.78
CA PRO A 159 22.07 -14.13 12.13
C PRO A 159 21.18 -14.87 11.10
N HIS A 160 21.49 -14.77 9.80
CA HIS A 160 20.75 -15.50 8.77
C HIS A 160 20.98 -17.01 8.85
N ALA A 161 22.19 -17.43 9.20
CA ALA A 161 22.49 -18.85 9.42
C ALA A 161 21.80 -19.40 10.68
N GLN A 162 21.65 -18.58 11.72
CA GLN A 162 20.84 -18.94 12.89
C GLN A 162 19.37 -19.11 12.49
N LEU A 163 18.81 -18.22 11.67
CA LEU A 163 17.44 -18.38 11.15
C LEU A 163 17.28 -19.63 10.28
N ALA A 164 18.27 -19.92 9.42
CA ALA A 164 18.28 -21.14 8.62
C ALA A 164 18.29 -22.42 9.48
N SER A 165 18.90 -22.37 10.67
CA SER A 165 18.86 -23.49 11.64
C SER A 165 17.48 -23.74 12.29
N ALA A 166 16.54 -22.80 12.08
CA ALA A 166 15.16 -22.88 12.53
C ALA A 166 14.17 -22.80 11.36
N PHE A 167 14.62 -23.06 10.13
CA PHE A 167 13.80 -23.05 8.92
C PHE A 167 13.58 -24.47 8.40
N LEU A 168 12.31 -24.87 8.28
CA LEU A 168 11.89 -26.12 7.68
C LEU A 168 11.47 -25.85 6.25
N LYS A 169 12.27 -26.28 5.28
CA LYS A 169 11.96 -26.15 3.86
C LYS A 169 10.82 -27.09 3.47
N ILE A 170 9.76 -26.56 2.88
CA ILE A 170 8.59 -27.31 2.38
C ILE A 170 8.62 -27.40 0.86
N SER A 171 8.87 -26.26 0.21
CA SER A 171 8.92 -26.15 -1.24
C SER A 171 10.21 -25.50 -1.69
N ASP A 172 10.71 -25.95 -2.84
CA ASP A 172 11.88 -25.41 -3.52
C ASP A 172 11.49 -25.26 -4.99
N VAL A 173 11.32 -24.02 -5.44
CA VAL A 173 10.75 -23.72 -6.77
C VAL A 173 11.63 -22.72 -7.54
N PRO A 174 11.50 -22.63 -8.88
CA PRO A 174 12.15 -21.57 -9.62
C PRO A 174 11.72 -20.18 -9.10
N ALA A 175 12.68 -19.29 -8.92
CA ALA A 175 12.38 -17.90 -8.58
C ALA A 175 11.73 -17.21 -9.78
N VAL A 176 10.67 -16.45 -9.51
CA VAL A 176 9.99 -15.62 -10.50
C VAL A 176 10.52 -14.19 -10.43
N ALA A 177 10.75 -13.56 -11.58
CA ALA A 177 11.38 -12.24 -11.66
C ALA A 177 10.52 -11.11 -11.06
N HIS A 178 9.21 -11.30 -11.11
CA HIS A 178 8.18 -10.47 -10.47
C HIS A 178 7.21 -11.44 -9.82
N PRO A 179 7.34 -11.75 -8.52
CA PRO A 179 6.38 -12.59 -7.84
C PRO A 179 5.00 -11.96 -7.99
N ASP A 180 4.05 -12.71 -8.53
CA ASP A 180 2.64 -12.39 -8.35
C ASP A 180 2.33 -12.62 -6.86
N PRO A 181 2.11 -11.56 -6.07
CA PRO A 181 1.85 -11.71 -4.65
C PRO A 181 0.48 -12.38 -4.38
N ALA A 182 -0.34 -12.61 -5.42
CA ALA A 182 -1.52 -13.44 -5.39
C ALA A 182 -1.17 -14.92 -5.21
N VAL A 183 -0.99 -15.35 -3.95
CA VAL A 183 -0.95 -16.77 -3.56
C VAL A 183 0.06 -17.57 -4.40
N HIS A 184 1.32 -17.51 -3.99
CA HIS A 184 2.26 -18.53 -4.43
C HIS A 184 1.76 -19.88 -3.93
N VAL A 185 1.28 -20.73 -4.84
CA VAL A 185 0.89 -22.12 -4.48
C VAL A 185 2.01 -22.86 -3.76
N ALA A 186 3.26 -22.45 -3.99
CA ALA A 186 4.45 -22.96 -3.33
C ALA A 186 4.58 -22.57 -1.85
N ASP A 187 3.92 -21.50 -1.42
CA ASP A 187 3.84 -21.05 -0.03
C ASP A 187 3.02 -22.05 0.82
N VAL A 188 3.20 -21.96 2.13
CA VAL A 188 2.47 -22.76 3.11
C VAL A 188 1.07 -22.16 3.30
N GLY A 189 0.03 -22.84 2.80
CA GLY A 189 -1.35 -22.32 2.83
C GLY A 189 -2.02 -22.32 4.20
N GLY A 190 -1.43 -23.00 5.19
CA GLY A 190 -1.97 -23.12 6.53
C GLY A 190 -1.06 -23.88 7.49
N LEU A 191 -1.13 -23.51 8.77
CA LEU A 191 -0.41 -24.15 9.86
C LEU A 191 -1.37 -24.39 11.01
N ALA A 192 -1.20 -25.52 11.70
CA ALA A 192 -1.80 -25.75 13.01
C ALA A 192 -0.84 -26.56 13.88
N ALA A 193 -0.84 -26.32 15.19
CA ALA A 193 0.10 -26.95 16.10
C ALA A 193 -0.58 -27.47 17.37
N THR A 194 -0.08 -28.60 17.85
CA THR A 194 -0.21 -29.04 19.25
C THR A 194 1.17 -28.97 19.90
N ASP A 195 1.26 -29.35 21.17
CA ASP A 195 2.57 -29.42 21.85
C ASP A 195 3.49 -30.52 21.30
N SER A 196 2.95 -31.46 20.50
CA SER A 196 3.68 -32.61 19.96
C SER A 196 3.75 -32.68 18.44
N LEU A 197 2.81 -32.03 17.73
CA LEU A 197 2.70 -32.09 16.28
C LEU A 197 2.56 -30.70 15.67
N LEU A 198 3.16 -30.52 14.50
CA LEU A 198 2.92 -29.41 13.59
C LEU A 198 2.32 -29.95 12.30
N TYR A 199 1.15 -29.43 11.91
CA TYR A 199 0.49 -29.73 10.65
C TYR A 199 0.77 -28.60 9.66
N VAL A 200 1.26 -28.94 8.48
CA VAL A 200 1.68 -27.99 7.44
C VAL A 200 0.91 -28.28 6.16
N SER A 201 0.13 -27.32 5.68
CA SER A 201 -0.50 -27.39 4.36
C SER A 201 0.54 -27.14 3.27
N ASN A 202 0.99 -28.21 2.60
CA ASN A 202 1.77 -28.10 1.37
C ASN A 202 0.80 -27.97 0.19
N THR A 203 0.35 -26.74 -0.04
CA THR A 203 -0.75 -26.43 -0.98
C THR A 203 -0.41 -26.86 -2.40
N MET A 204 0.80 -26.54 -2.89
CA MET A 204 1.29 -26.97 -4.21
C MET A 204 1.26 -28.49 -4.40
N ALA A 205 1.60 -29.24 -3.35
CA ALA A 205 1.66 -30.70 -3.41
C ALA A 205 0.32 -31.38 -3.09
N SER A 206 -0.75 -30.63 -2.81
CA SER A 206 -2.06 -31.16 -2.40
C SER A 206 -1.96 -32.21 -1.29
N ARG A 207 -1.27 -31.85 -0.20
CA ARG A 207 -1.15 -32.70 0.99
C ARG A 207 -0.93 -31.89 2.26
N ILE A 208 -1.28 -32.49 3.38
CA ILE A 208 -0.86 -32.03 4.70
C ILE A 208 0.33 -32.88 5.15
N GLU A 209 1.42 -32.21 5.52
CA GLU A 209 2.62 -32.84 6.10
C GLU A 209 2.59 -32.65 7.63
N VAL A 210 2.85 -33.73 8.36
CA VAL A 210 2.79 -33.74 9.83
C VAL A 210 4.20 -33.94 10.38
N TYR A 211 4.65 -33.01 11.21
CA TYR A 211 5.97 -33.01 11.81
C TYR A 211 5.91 -33.14 13.33
N ASP A 212 6.97 -33.67 13.93
CA ASP A 212 7.19 -33.48 15.36
C ASP A 212 7.38 -32.00 15.69
N ALA A 213 6.64 -31.46 16.66
CA ALA A 213 6.74 -30.04 17.02
C ALA A 213 8.13 -29.64 17.55
N ASN A 214 8.91 -30.59 18.10
CA ASN A 214 10.20 -30.35 18.74
C ASN A 214 11.39 -30.68 17.84
N SER A 215 11.40 -31.84 17.19
CA SER A 215 12.49 -32.23 16.30
C SER A 215 12.32 -31.72 14.86
N MET A 216 11.11 -31.27 14.50
CA MET A 216 10.73 -30.86 13.14
C MET A 216 10.96 -31.96 12.09
N GLN A 217 11.04 -33.22 12.53
CA GLN A 217 11.12 -34.38 11.64
C GLN A 217 9.71 -34.77 11.18
N ARG A 218 9.55 -35.07 9.89
CA ARG A 218 8.26 -35.49 9.33
C ARG A 218 7.88 -36.86 9.88
N LYS A 219 6.70 -36.95 10.50
CA LYS A 219 6.13 -38.19 11.05
C LYS A 219 5.22 -38.88 10.04
N SER A 220 4.39 -38.12 9.34
CA SER A 220 3.42 -38.63 8.37
C SER A 220 3.02 -37.54 7.38
N GLN A 221 2.20 -37.92 6.41
CA GLN A 221 1.53 -37.02 5.47
C GLN A 221 0.25 -37.70 4.97
N PHE A 222 -0.71 -36.90 4.47
CA PHE A 222 -1.91 -37.41 3.83
C PHE A 222 -2.42 -36.41 2.77
N ASP A 223 -3.11 -36.93 1.77
CA ASP A 223 -3.55 -36.15 0.61
C ASP A 223 -4.79 -35.32 0.93
N VAL A 224 -4.75 -34.05 0.53
CA VAL A 224 -5.86 -33.10 0.63
C VAL A 224 -5.78 -32.20 -0.59
N HIS A 225 -6.88 -31.99 -1.32
CA HIS A 225 -6.86 -31.09 -2.49
C HIS A 225 -6.60 -29.64 -2.06
N GLU A 226 -5.46 -29.08 -2.48
CA GLU A 226 -5.03 -27.70 -2.23
C GLU A 226 -5.36 -27.19 -0.81
N PRO A 227 -4.79 -27.80 0.24
CA PRO A 227 -5.12 -27.45 1.62
C PRO A 227 -4.69 -26.01 1.90
N GLY A 228 -5.60 -25.26 2.52
CA GLY A 228 -5.37 -23.92 3.06
C GLY A 228 -5.23 -24.00 4.58
N LYS A 229 -5.95 -23.12 5.29
CA LYS A 229 -5.90 -23.01 6.75
C LYS A 229 -6.41 -24.28 7.45
N ILE A 230 -5.82 -24.58 8.61
CA ILE A 230 -6.08 -25.77 9.41
C ILE A 230 -6.44 -25.34 10.84
N ALA A 231 -7.43 -25.97 11.46
CA ALA A 231 -7.68 -25.91 12.90
C ALA A 231 -7.67 -27.31 13.51
N VAL A 232 -7.05 -27.45 14.69
CA VAL A 232 -7.11 -28.68 15.50
C VAL A 232 -8.30 -28.58 16.45
N ALA A 233 -9.19 -29.57 16.40
CA ALA A 233 -10.30 -29.70 17.36
C ALA A 233 -9.81 -30.31 18.69
N GLY A 234 -10.64 -30.22 19.74
CA GLY A 234 -10.29 -30.71 21.07
C GLY A 234 -10.11 -32.23 21.18
N ASP A 235 -10.64 -33.00 20.22
CA ASP A 235 -10.41 -34.45 20.10
C ASP A 235 -9.20 -34.80 19.21
N GLY A 236 -8.46 -33.80 18.74
CA GLY A 236 -7.29 -33.96 17.86
C GLY A 236 -7.63 -34.12 16.38
N SER A 237 -8.90 -34.12 15.99
CA SER A 237 -9.31 -34.04 14.58
C SER A 237 -8.99 -32.68 13.97
N LEU A 238 -9.04 -32.59 12.64
CA LEU A 238 -8.61 -31.44 11.87
C LEU A 238 -9.76 -30.91 11.02
N TRP A 239 -10.01 -29.61 11.11
CA TRP A 239 -10.80 -28.85 10.15
C TRP A 239 -9.87 -28.17 9.17
N VAL A 240 -10.15 -28.31 7.87
CA VAL A 240 -9.26 -27.84 6.80
C VAL A 240 -10.06 -27.09 5.76
N VAL A 241 -9.58 -25.92 5.34
CA VAL A 241 -10.05 -25.26 4.12
C VAL A 241 -9.44 -26.01 2.91
N THR A 242 -10.26 -26.55 2.02
CA THR A 242 -9.80 -27.32 0.83
C THR A 242 -10.20 -26.64 -0.46
N GLY A 243 -9.48 -26.92 -1.56
CA GLY A 243 -9.67 -26.21 -2.83
C GLY A 243 -9.32 -24.72 -2.70
N SER A 244 -8.32 -24.41 -1.86
CA SER A 244 -8.08 -23.03 -1.42
C SER A 244 -7.51 -22.13 -2.52
N VAL A 245 -7.07 -22.67 -3.65
CA VAL A 245 -6.45 -21.93 -4.75
C VAL A 245 -7.32 -21.93 -6.01
N THR A 246 -7.57 -23.09 -6.61
CA THR A 246 -8.16 -23.19 -7.95
C THR A 246 -9.67 -23.34 -7.93
N ASP A 247 -10.24 -23.88 -6.86
CA ASP A 247 -11.70 -24.02 -6.76
C ASP A 247 -12.37 -22.64 -6.65
N GLN A 248 -13.47 -22.47 -7.39
CA GLN A 248 -14.33 -21.29 -7.29
C GLN A 248 -15.03 -21.19 -5.94
N THR A 249 -15.33 -22.34 -5.33
CA THR A 249 -16.00 -22.45 -4.04
C THR A 249 -15.19 -23.36 -3.11
N PRO A 250 -14.19 -22.82 -2.38
CA PRO A 250 -13.46 -23.57 -1.36
C PRO A 250 -14.41 -24.12 -0.30
N ARG A 251 -14.02 -25.22 0.36
CA ARG A 251 -14.87 -25.94 1.32
C ARG A 251 -14.18 -26.12 2.65
N ILE A 252 -14.97 -26.43 3.68
CA ILE A 252 -14.46 -26.88 4.97
C ILE A 252 -14.65 -28.39 5.07
N ALA A 253 -13.55 -29.12 5.21
CA ALA A 253 -13.53 -30.58 5.34
C ALA A 253 -13.00 -30.99 6.73
N HIS A 254 -13.48 -32.14 7.21
CA HIS A 254 -13.11 -32.70 8.51
C HIS A 254 -12.31 -33.98 8.34
N TYR A 255 -11.18 -34.08 9.04
CA TYR A 255 -10.27 -35.23 9.00
C TYR A 255 -9.93 -35.69 10.40
N SER A 256 -9.69 -36.98 10.58
CA SER A 256 -9.04 -37.49 11.78
C SER A 256 -7.58 -37.01 11.86
N ALA A 257 -6.96 -37.17 13.03
CA ALA A 257 -5.55 -36.84 13.23
C ALA A 257 -4.59 -37.61 12.29
N ASP A 258 -4.98 -38.81 11.83
CA ASP A 258 -4.25 -39.63 10.86
C ASP A 258 -4.66 -39.37 9.39
N GLY A 259 -5.50 -38.37 9.12
CA GLY A 259 -5.81 -37.90 7.77
C GLY A 259 -6.97 -38.61 7.07
N LYS A 260 -7.79 -39.39 7.78
CA LYS A 260 -8.98 -40.02 7.21
C LYS A 260 -10.14 -39.02 7.18
N PRO A 261 -10.85 -38.86 6.05
CA PRO A 261 -12.05 -38.03 6.00
C PRO A 261 -13.11 -38.50 7.00
N LEU A 262 -13.71 -37.54 7.71
CA LEU A 262 -14.81 -37.77 8.65
C LEU A 262 -16.14 -37.33 8.02
N SER A 263 -17.24 -37.99 8.41
CA SER A 263 -18.56 -37.76 7.81
C SER A 263 -19.25 -36.47 8.24
N SER A 264 -18.77 -35.82 9.30
CA SER A 264 -19.32 -34.55 9.76
C SER A 264 -18.92 -33.44 8.79
N THR A 265 -19.92 -32.80 8.19
CA THR A 265 -19.73 -31.71 7.22
C THR A 265 -20.18 -30.38 7.80
N ILE A 266 -19.62 -29.30 7.25
CA ILE A 266 -20.12 -27.93 7.42
C ILE A 266 -20.68 -27.50 6.08
N GLU A 267 -21.98 -27.24 6.04
CA GLU A 267 -22.62 -26.62 4.88
C GLU A 267 -22.49 -25.10 4.99
N LEU A 268 -21.76 -24.53 4.04
CA LEU A 268 -21.61 -23.08 3.91
C LEU A 268 -22.76 -22.51 3.09
N PRO A 269 -23.28 -21.32 3.43
CA PRO A 269 -24.17 -20.58 2.55
C PRO A 269 -23.54 -20.39 1.16
N ALA A 270 -24.35 -20.43 0.09
CA ALA A 270 -23.88 -20.39 -1.30
C ALA A 270 -23.06 -19.15 -1.68
N ASP A 271 -23.25 -18.05 -0.96
CA ASP A 271 -22.52 -16.78 -1.11
C ASP A 271 -21.31 -16.65 -0.16
N SER A 272 -20.81 -17.77 0.38
CA SER A 272 -19.66 -17.79 1.28
C SER A 272 -18.39 -18.26 0.56
N VAL A 273 -17.26 -17.68 0.94
CA VAL A 273 -15.92 -18.09 0.53
C VAL A 273 -15.08 -18.29 1.80
N PRO A 274 -14.89 -19.53 2.28
CA PRO A 274 -14.15 -19.76 3.51
C PRO A 274 -12.66 -19.49 3.26
N VAL A 275 -12.05 -18.68 4.12
CA VAL A 275 -10.63 -18.31 4.01
C VAL A 275 -9.82 -18.70 5.24
N ASP A 276 -10.48 -18.94 6.36
CA ASP A 276 -9.87 -19.43 7.59
C ASP A 276 -10.88 -20.20 8.44
N VAL A 277 -10.37 -21.06 9.32
CA VAL A 277 -11.17 -21.87 10.24
C VAL A 277 -10.50 -21.92 11.62
N ALA A 278 -11.30 -21.85 12.68
CA ALA A 278 -10.85 -22.00 14.06
C ALA A 278 -11.84 -22.87 14.85
N VAL A 279 -11.36 -23.47 15.94
CA VAL A 279 -12.20 -24.19 16.92
C VAL A 279 -12.04 -23.51 18.27
N ASP A 280 -13.14 -23.21 18.93
CA ASP A 280 -13.12 -22.58 20.25
C ASP A 280 -13.14 -23.59 21.40
N SER A 281 -13.04 -23.08 22.63
CA SER A 281 -13.07 -23.91 23.86
C SER A 281 -14.38 -24.66 24.06
N GLN A 282 -15.46 -24.26 23.39
CA GLN A 282 -16.77 -24.93 23.39
C GLN A 282 -16.93 -25.93 22.24
N GLN A 283 -15.86 -26.18 21.46
CA GLN A 283 -15.87 -27.03 20.27
C GLN A 283 -16.81 -26.53 19.17
N ARG A 284 -17.08 -25.21 19.13
CA ARG A 284 -17.73 -24.57 17.99
C ARG A 284 -16.68 -24.35 16.91
N VAL A 285 -17.09 -24.50 15.65
CA VAL A 285 -16.24 -24.22 14.48
C VAL A 285 -16.59 -22.82 13.97
N LEU A 286 -15.58 -21.95 13.91
CA LEU A 286 -15.69 -20.59 13.39
C LEU A 286 -15.06 -20.56 12.01
N VAL A 287 -15.76 -20.00 11.03
CA VAL A 287 -15.29 -19.87 9.64
C VAL A 287 -15.24 -18.39 9.28
N ALA A 288 -14.08 -17.90 8.87
CA ALA A 288 -13.95 -16.58 8.28
C ALA A 288 -14.45 -16.62 6.84
N ASP A 289 -15.53 -15.87 6.54
CA ASP A 289 -16.15 -15.84 5.22
C ASP A 289 -15.80 -14.55 4.47
N ASN A 290 -14.95 -14.69 3.44
CA ASN A 290 -14.56 -13.59 2.56
C ASN A 290 -15.45 -13.42 1.30
N GLY A 291 -16.58 -14.13 1.22
CA GLY A 291 -17.61 -13.91 0.21
C GLY A 291 -18.42 -12.64 0.46
N PRO A 292 -19.45 -12.32 -0.35
CA PRO A 292 -20.30 -11.13 -0.18
C PRO A 292 -20.90 -10.93 1.23
N ARG A 293 -20.95 -11.94 2.10
CA ARG A 293 -21.43 -11.77 3.48
C ARG A 293 -20.46 -11.00 4.36
N GLN A 294 -19.15 -11.24 4.23
CA GLN A 294 -18.11 -10.65 5.08
C GLN A 294 -18.36 -10.82 6.59
N GLN A 295 -18.55 -12.07 7.04
CA GLN A 295 -18.88 -12.40 8.45
C GLN A 295 -17.99 -13.54 8.97
N ILE A 296 -17.97 -13.71 10.30
CA ILE A 296 -17.57 -15.00 10.89
C ILE A 296 -18.83 -15.85 11.03
N LEU A 297 -18.81 -17.05 10.47
CA LEU A 297 -19.90 -18.02 10.59
C LEU A 297 -19.57 -19.00 11.73
N ILE A 298 -20.51 -19.20 12.66
CA ILE A 298 -20.27 -19.99 13.87
C ILE A 298 -21.15 -21.24 13.85
N TYR A 299 -20.53 -22.41 13.86
CA TYR A 299 -21.18 -23.71 13.80
C TYR A 299 -21.05 -24.45 15.13
N SER A 300 -22.17 -24.98 15.62
CA SER A 300 -22.22 -25.83 16.81
C SER A 300 -22.63 -27.23 16.41
N ARG A 301 -22.21 -28.22 17.20
CA ARG A 301 -22.64 -29.60 17.02
C ARG A 301 -24.11 -29.74 17.40
N ASP A 302 -24.91 -30.29 16.49
CA ASP A 302 -26.32 -30.61 16.69
C ASP A 302 -26.56 -32.06 16.24
N GLY A 303 -26.76 -32.96 17.21
CA GLY A 303 -26.81 -34.40 16.98
C GLY A 303 -25.52 -34.94 16.34
N GLY A 304 -25.65 -35.61 15.20
CA GLY A 304 -24.54 -36.22 14.45
C GLY A 304 -23.75 -35.26 13.55
N GLY A 305 -24.14 -33.99 13.42
CA GLY A 305 -23.53 -33.04 12.47
C GLY A 305 -23.32 -31.65 13.05
N TYR A 306 -22.82 -30.72 12.22
CA TYR A 306 -22.64 -29.31 12.57
C TYR A 306 -23.69 -28.46 11.88
N LYS A 307 -24.30 -27.53 12.62
CA LYS A 307 -25.23 -26.54 12.08
C LYS A 307 -24.81 -25.14 12.46
N GLN A 308 -25.10 -24.19 11.58
CA GLN A 308 -24.83 -22.79 11.86
C GLN A 308 -25.68 -22.35 13.05
N SER A 309 -24.99 -21.91 14.10
CA SER A 309 -25.55 -21.49 15.39
C SER A 309 -25.51 -19.98 15.60
N GLY A 310 -24.71 -19.25 14.81
CA GLY A 310 -24.63 -17.80 14.89
C GLY A 310 -23.71 -17.20 13.83
N THR A 311 -23.57 -15.88 13.90
CA THR A 311 -22.63 -15.08 13.11
C THR A 311 -22.06 -13.95 13.96
N LEU A 312 -20.81 -13.56 13.69
CA LEU A 312 -20.25 -12.28 14.12
C LEU A 312 -20.05 -11.37 12.90
N GLY A 313 -20.41 -10.10 13.05
CA GLY A 313 -20.34 -9.09 12.01
C GLY A 313 -21.66 -8.84 11.29
N GLU A 314 -21.76 -7.70 10.61
CA GLU A 314 -22.91 -7.32 9.81
C GLU A 314 -22.87 -8.02 8.45
N ARG A 315 -24.00 -8.55 7.98
CA ARG A 315 -24.09 -9.13 6.63
C ARG A 315 -23.83 -8.02 5.59
N GLY A 316 -22.87 -8.27 4.71
CA GLY A 316 -22.33 -7.30 3.75
C GLY A 316 -21.07 -6.58 4.26
N GLY A 317 -20.68 -6.76 5.53
CA GLY A 317 -19.51 -6.17 6.13
C GLY A 317 -19.45 -4.65 5.98
N ILE A 318 -18.32 -4.14 5.49
CA ILE A 318 -18.15 -2.70 5.21
C ILE A 318 -19.11 -2.18 4.14
N PHE A 319 -19.78 -3.03 3.37
CA PHE A 319 -20.76 -2.59 2.36
C PHE A 319 -22.21 -2.61 2.86
N SER A 320 -22.45 -2.97 4.12
CA SER A 320 -23.79 -2.97 4.71
C SER A 320 -24.33 -1.57 5.00
N GLY A 321 -25.63 -1.32 4.79
CA GLY A 321 -26.23 0.00 5.01
C GLY A 321 -25.58 1.08 4.13
N VAL A 322 -24.84 2.01 4.75
CA VAL A 322 -24.02 2.99 4.00
C VAL A 322 -22.75 2.30 3.54
N ALA A 323 -22.71 1.88 2.27
CA ALA A 323 -21.58 1.13 1.73
C ALA A 323 -20.25 1.89 1.87
N GLY A 324 -19.18 1.16 2.23
CA GLY A 324 -17.84 1.70 2.46
C GLY A 324 -17.62 2.31 3.84
N ARG A 325 -18.66 2.56 4.66
CA ARG A 325 -18.48 3.13 6.00
C ARG A 325 -17.89 2.10 6.99
N PRO A 326 -16.75 2.37 7.65
CA PRO A 326 -16.18 1.45 8.64
C PRO A 326 -16.98 1.45 9.95
N GLY A 327 -16.86 0.36 10.71
CA GLY A 327 -17.48 0.21 12.03
C GLY A 327 -17.25 -1.18 12.64
N PRO A 328 -17.58 -1.37 13.93
CA PRO A 328 -17.52 -2.68 14.58
C PRO A 328 -18.33 -3.73 13.80
N GLY A 329 -17.74 -4.89 13.54
CA GLY A 329 -18.37 -6.00 12.82
C GLY A 329 -18.57 -5.76 11.32
N ARG A 330 -18.11 -4.62 10.78
CA ARG A 330 -18.21 -4.29 9.35
C ARG A 330 -16.93 -4.67 8.63
N PHE A 331 -16.64 -5.97 8.64
CA PHE A 331 -15.40 -6.54 8.11
C PHE A 331 -15.26 -6.31 6.59
N ASN A 332 -14.02 -6.28 6.11
CA ASN A 332 -13.72 -6.16 4.69
C ASN A 332 -12.42 -6.87 4.33
N GLY A 333 -12.51 -7.95 3.55
CA GLY A 333 -11.36 -8.75 3.18
C GLY A 333 -10.89 -9.61 4.34
N LEU A 334 -11.75 -10.49 4.86
CA LEU A 334 -11.37 -11.35 5.98
C LEU A 334 -10.16 -12.20 5.63
N THR A 335 -9.23 -12.35 6.56
CA THR A 335 -8.01 -13.16 6.40
C THR A 335 -7.82 -14.18 7.50
N GLY A 336 -8.37 -13.96 8.69
CA GLY A 336 -8.20 -14.90 9.79
C GLY A 336 -9.20 -14.76 10.92
N VAL A 337 -9.39 -15.85 11.66
CA VAL A 337 -10.22 -15.94 12.86
C VAL A 337 -9.54 -16.77 13.95
N GLY A 338 -9.65 -16.35 15.21
CA GLY A 338 -9.17 -17.13 16.35
C GLY A 338 -9.95 -16.84 17.62
N THR A 339 -9.74 -17.64 18.67
CA THR A 339 -10.41 -17.43 19.96
C THR A 339 -9.46 -17.60 21.14
N ASP A 340 -9.72 -16.90 22.25
CA ASP A 340 -9.02 -17.10 23.52
C ASP A 340 -9.81 -18.02 24.47
N ALA A 341 -9.25 -18.34 25.64
CA ALA A 341 -9.91 -19.18 26.64
C ALA A 341 -11.18 -18.55 27.24
N LYS A 342 -11.35 -17.22 27.11
CA LYS A 342 -12.55 -16.50 27.58
C LYS A 342 -13.67 -16.53 26.53
N GLY A 343 -13.40 -17.07 25.35
CA GLY A 343 -14.33 -17.10 24.22
C GLY A 343 -14.39 -15.78 23.45
N ASN A 344 -13.43 -14.88 23.65
CA ASN A 344 -13.31 -13.70 22.80
C ASN A 344 -12.92 -14.14 21.39
N ILE A 345 -13.50 -13.51 20.37
CA ILE A 345 -13.25 -13.79 18.96
C ILE A 345 -12.35 -12.70 18.40
N TYR A 346 -11.28 -13.11 17.72
CA TYR A 346 -10.31 -12.24 17.08
C TYR A 346 -10.46 -12.37 15.59
N VAL A 347 -10.45 -11.25 14.88
CA VAL A 347 -10.69 -11.19 13.44
C VAL A 347 -9.64 -10.30 12.80
N SER A 348 -8.99 -10.79 11.75
CA SER A 348 -8.12 -9.98 10.90
C SER A 348 -8.73 -9.77 9.52
N THR A 349 -8.49 -8.59 8.97
CA THR A 349 -8.91 -8.22 7.61
C THR A 349 -7.80 -7.44 6.91
N ASN A 350 -7.80 -7.41 5.58
CA ASN A 350 -6.88 -6.59 4.78
C ASN A 350 -7.53 -5.89 3.56
N GLY A 351 -8.87 -5.78 3.53
CA GLY A 351 -9.63 -5.14 2.47
C GLY A 351 -9.95 -6.03 1.25
N ILE A 352 -9.24 -7.15 1.04
CA ILE A 352 -9.45 -8.05 -0.11
C ILE A 352 -9.53 -9.55 0.23
N GLY A 353 -8.90 -9.97 1.33
CA GLY A 353 -8.72 -11.36 1.77
C GLY A 353 -7.33 -11.92 1.46
N PRO A 354 -7.11 -13.23 1.65
CA PRO A 354 -5.80 -13.87 1.45
C PRO A 354 -5.42 -14.02 -0.03
N ARG A 355 -6.40 -13.97 -0.96
CA ARG A 355 -6.13 -13.94 -2.40
C ARG A 355 -5.94 -12.49 -2.84
N GLN A 356 -4.68 -12.07 -2.90
CA GLN A 356 -4.35 -10.65 -3.02
C GLN A 356 -4.28 -10.12 -4.47
N GLY A 357 -4.24 -10.99 -5.47
CA GLY A 357 -4.15 -10.54 -6.87
C GLY A 357 -2.91 -9.68 -7.09
N ALA A 358 -3.06 -8.64 -7.93
CA ALA A 358 -2.03 -7.63 -8.12
C ALA A 358 -1.69 -6.84 -6.83
N ILE A 359 -2.56 -6.83 -5.82
CA ILE A 359 -2.48 -5.95 -4.64
C ILE A 359 -1.62 -6.61 -3.54
N GLY A 360 -0.31 -6.64 -3.73
CA GLY A 360 0.59 -7.51 -2.95
C GLY A 360 0.75 -7.30 -1.45
N ALA A 361 0.22 -6.20 -0.91
CA ALA A 361 0.21 -5.87 0.53
C ALA A 361 -1.21 -5.61 1.04
N GLY A 362 -2.23 -6.08 0.30
CA GLY A 362 -3.62 -5.79 0.62
C GLY A 362 -4.01 -4.32 0.46
N LEU A 363 -5.20 -3.98 0.94
CA LEU A 363 -5.77 -2.62 0.90
C LEU A 363 -5.91 -2.04 2.32
N GLY A 364 -4.96 -2.37 3.20
CA GLY A 364 -4.91 -1.94 4.59
C GLY A 364 -5.49 -2.96 5.57
N ALA A 365 -4.75 -3.22 6.64
CA ALA A 365 -5.08 -4.23 7.65
C ALA A 365 -5.87 -3.67 8.83
N THR A 366 -6.77 -4.51 9.35
CA THR A 366 -7.33 -4.35 10.69
C THR A 366 -7.18 -5.64 11.48
N LEU A 367 -6.93 -5.51 12.78
CA LEU A 367 -7.02 -6.61 13.74
C LEU A 367 -7.95 -6.18 14.87
N GLU A 368 -8.97 -6.99 15.11
CA GLU A 368 -10.05 -6.69 16.04
C GLU A 368 -10.27 -7.84 17.02
N SER A 369 -10.77 -7.52 18.22
CA SER A 369 -11.25 -8.50 19.19
C SER A 369 -12.67 -8.17 19.63
N TYR A 370 -13.49 -9.20 19.81
CA TYR A 370 -14.89 -9.14 20.21
C TYR A 370 -15.13 -10.05 21.39
N SER A 371 -15.95 -9.63 22.35
CA SER A 371 -16.42 -10.52 23.42
C SER A 371 -17.35 -11.60 22.87
N PRO A 372 -17.64 -12.67 23.64
CA PRO A 372 -18.53 -13.75 23.21
C PRO A 372 -19.93 -13.31 22.77
N ASP A 373 -20.40 -12.15 23.26
CA ASP A 373 -21.68 -11.53 22.92
C ASP A 373 -21.60 -10.60 21.67
N GLY A 374 -20.44 -10.48 21.05
CA GLY A 374 -20.22 -9.72 19.82
C GLY A 374 -19.90 -8.24 20.00
N LYS A 375 -19.63 -7.76 21.23
CA LYS A 375 -19.16 -6.39 21.44
C LYS A 375 -17.66 -6.26 21.12
N ARG A 376 -17.29 -5.29 20.29
CA ARG A 376 -15.87 -4.99 20.02
C ARG A 376 -15.15 -4.51 21.28
N LEU A 377 -14.06 -5.20 21.62
CA LEU A 377 -13.20 -4.90 22.76
C LEU A 377 -12.09 -3.91 22.37
N TRP A 378 -11.43 -4.16 21.25
CA TRP A 378 -10.37 -3.30 20.71
C TRP A 378 -10.20 -3.52 19.20
N ASN A 379 -9.52 -2.58 18.56
CA ASN A 379 -9.16 -2.59 17.14
C ASN A 379 -7.81 -1.88 16.98
N VAL A 380 -6.97 -2.39 16.08
CA VAL A 380 -5.78 -1.70 15.56
C VAL A 380 -5.82 -1.72 14.04
N GLU A 381 -5.26 -0.69 13.43
CA GLU A 381 -5.39 -0.39 12.00
C GLU A 381 -4.03 0.03 11.41
N GLY A 382 -3.66 -0.55 10.28
CA GLY A 382 -2.56 -0.12 9.40
C GLY A 382 -3.10 -0.02 7.99
N LEU A 383 -3.60 1.17 7.63
CA LEU A 383 -4.58 1.31 6.55
C LEU A 383 -3.98 1.70 5.21
N LEU A 384 -2.80 2.29 5.17
CA LEU A 384 -2.23 2.88 3.96
C LEU A 384 -0.99 2.12 3.52
N PHE A 385 -0.64 2.18 2.24
CA PHE A 385 0.67 1.74 1.74
C PHE A 385 0.84 2.27 0.31
N VAL A 386 1.95 2.99 0.06
CA VAL A 386 2.19 3.70 -1.21
C VAL A 386 0.98 4.59 -1.56
N ASP A 387 0.61 5.44 -0.60
CA ASP A 387 -0.61 6.24 -0.62
C ASP A 387 -0.26 7.73 -0.45
N GLY A 388 -0.87 8.57 -1.27
CA GLY A 388 -0.89 10.02 -1.03
C GLY A 388 -2.15 10.43 -0.26
N ALA A 389 -2.26 11.72 0.06
CA ALA A 389 -3.46 12.28 0.65
C ALA A 389 -3.84 13.61 0.00
N TRP A 390 -5.14 13.89 -0.13
CA TRP A 390 -5.65 15.12 -0.72
C TRP A 390 -6.92 15.58 -0.01
N VAL A 391 -6.99 16.85 0.39
CA VAL A 391 -8.17 17.42 1.08
C VAL A 391 -9.37 17.49 0.11
N ASP A 392 -10.51 16.99 0.55
CA ASP A 392 -11.76 17.08 -0.19
C ASP A 392 -12.16 18.56 -0.35
N PRO A 393 -12.22 19.10 -1.58
CA PRO A 393 -12.55 20.50 -1.81
C PRO A 393 -13.95 20.88 -1.32
N SER A 394 -14.88 19.92 -1.27
CA SER A 394 -16.25 20.12 -0.79
C SER A 394 -16.39 19.95 0.73
N ARG A 395 -15.39 19.34 1.39
CA ARG A 395 -15.37 19.05 2.83
C ARG A 395 -13.95 19.26 3.38
N PRO A 396 -13.58 20.49 3.80
CA PRO A 396 -12.21 20.82 4.20
C PRO A 396 -11.66 20.05 5.41
N ASN A 397 -12.53 19.39 6.19
CA ASN A 397 -12.16 18.48 7.27
C ASN A 397 -12.12 17.00 6.82
N SER A 398 -12.13 16.72 5.53
CA SER A 398 -12.10 15.38 4.97
C SER A 398 -10.93 15.23 4.01
N VAL A 399 -10.28 14.08 4.04
CA VAL A 399 -9.09 13.77 3.24
C VAL A 399 -9.31 12.46 2.52
N TYR A 400 -9.05 12.45 1.22
CA TYR A 400 -9.00 11.25 0.41
C TYR A 400 -7.56 10.70 0.35
N THR A 401 -7.42 9.39 0.37
CA THR A 401 -6.22 8.65 -0.09
C THR A 401 -6.57 7.87 -1.35
N GLY A 402 -5.72 6.92 -1.79
CA GLY A 402 -6.00 6.13 -2.98
C GLY A 402 -7.33 5.36 -2.91
N ASN A 403 -7.68 4.78 -1.76
CA ASN A 403 -8.94 4.05 -1.60
C ASN A 403 -9.64 4.28 -0.26
N LYS A 404 -9.27 5.33 0.48
CA LYS A 404 -9.90 5.66 1.77
C LYS A 404 -10.26 7.13 1.88
N ARG A 405 -11.13 7.40 2.83
CA ARG A 405 -11.47 8.73 3.30
C ARG A 405 -11.27 8.80 4.81
N PHE A 406 -10.68 9.89 5.26
CA PHE A 406 -10.49 10.23 6.67
C PHE A 406 -11.19 11.54 7.00
N GLU A 407 -11.73 11.64 8.20
CA GLU A 407 -12.21 12.90 8.78
C GLU A 407 -11.16 13.42 9.75
N LEU A 408 -10.85 14.72 9.65
CA LEU A 408 -9.88 15.41 10.50
C LEU A 408 -10.59 16.18 11.62
N ASP A 409 -9.99 16.12 12.80
CA ASP A 409 -10.33 16.92 13.98
C ASP A 409 -9.04 17.49 14.56
N LEU A 410 -8.58 18.59 13.96
CA LEU A 410 -7.30 19.24 14.27
C LEU A 410 -7.23 19.86 15.67
N SER A 411 -8.32 19.80 16.45
CA SER A 411 -8.33 20.18 17.87
C SER A 411 -7.72 19.11 18.77
N LYS A 412 -7.59 17.88 18.27
CA LYS A 412 -7.04 16.74 19.01
C LYS A 412 -5.51 16.64 18.87
N PRO A 413 -4.86 15.92 19.79
CA PRO A 413 -3.44 15.63 19.69
C PRO A 413 -3.09 14.82 18.43
N PRO A 414 -1.83 14.89 17.96
CA PRO A 414 -1.33 14.06 16.87
C PRO A 414 -1.66 12.57 17.03
N GLY A 415 -2.10 11.95 15.94
CA GLY A 415 -2.52 10.54 15.92
C GLY A 415 -3.94 10.29 16.44
N GLN A 416 -4.60 11.31 17.00
CA GLN A 416 -6.02 11.29 17.41
C GLN A 416 -6.86 12.31 16.62
N ASP A 417 -6.21 13.10 15.78
CA ASP A 417 -6.74 14.18 14.95
C ASP A 417 -7.30 13.70 13.61
N TRP A 418 -7.47 12.39 13.45
CA TRP A 418 -8.11 11.77 12.30
C TRP A 418 -9.02 10.60 12.71
N LYS A 419 -9.92 10.24 11.80
CA LYS A 419 -10.82 9.09 11.94
C LYS A 419 -11.02 8.44 10.58
N TYR A 420 -10.92 7.11 10.52
CA TYR A 420 -11.26 6.36 9.31
C TYR A 420 -12.77 6.47 9.04
N ALA A 421 -13.14 7.04 7.89
CA ALA A 421 -14.50 7.46 7.59
C ALA A 421 -15.13 6.71 6.40
N GLY A 422 -14.32 6.22 5.46
CA GLY A 422 -14.84 5.48 4.30
C GLY A 422 -13.78 4.66 3.56
N PHE A 423 -14.17 3.48 3.10
CA PHE A 423 -13.47 2.66 2.13
C PHE A 423 -14.12 2.85 0.75
N LEU A 424 -13.31 3.20 -0.25
CA LEU A 424 -13.81 3.70 -1.52
C LEU A 424 -13.99 2.59 -2.57
N SER A 425 -13.20 1.51 -2.50
CA SER A 425 -13.22 0.45 -3.51
C SER A 425 -14.24 -0.64 -3.17
N ASN A 426 -15.06 -1.08 -4.12
CA ASN A 426 -16.08 -2.11 -3.86
C ASN A 426 -15.97 -3.26 -4.87
N ARG A 427 -15.21 -4.30 -4.51
CA ARG A 427 -14.96 -5.46 -5.39
C ARG A 427 -16.21 -6.25 -5.76
N PHE A 428 -17.28 -6.15 -4.98
CA PHE A 428 -18.53 -6.88 -5.26
C PHE A 428 -19.43 -6.11 -6.23
N LYS A 429 -19.45 -4.77 -6.14
CA LYS A 429 -20.25 -3.92 -7.02
C LYS A 429 -19.51 -3.56 -8.32
N TYR A 430 -18.21 -3.32 -8.23
CA TYR A 430 -17.32 -2.90 -9.31
C TYR A 430 -16.12 -3.85 -9.42
N PRO A 431 -16.31 -5.12 -9.83
CA PRO A 431 -15.24 -6.12 -9.86
C PRO A 431 -14.14 -5.81 -10.89
N GLN A 432 -14.43 -4.97 -11.89
CA GLN A 432 -13.48 -4.52 -12.91
C GLN A 432 -12.74 -3.22 -12.54
N ASP A 433 -12.95 -2.68 -11.33
CA ASP A 433 -12.21 -1.50 -10.87
C ASP A 433 -10.69 -1.77 -11.00
N PRO A 434 -9.91 -0.90 -11.67
CA PRO A 434 -8.48 -1.10 -11.89
C PRO A 434 -7.67 -1.25 -10.61
N VAL A 435 -8.17 -0.77 -9.46
CA VAL A 435 -7.55 -1.02 -8.15
C VAL A 435 -7.32 -2.52 -7.90
N PHE A 436 -8.17 -3.41 -8.44
CA PHE A 436 -8.05 -4.86 -8.24
C PHE A 436 -7.32 -5.59 -9.38
N ASN A 437 -7.18 -4.98 -10.55
CA ASN A 437 -6.82 -5.67 -11.79
C ASN A 437 -5.67 -5.03 -12.59
N GLY A 438 -5.25 -3.81 -12.25
CA GLY A 438 -4.21 -3.07 -12.98
C GLY A 438 -3.08 -2.54 -12.09
N ASP A 439 -3.40 -2.17 -10.84
CA ASP A 439 -2.43 -1.56 -9.94
C ASP A 439 -1.97 -2.51 -8.84
N MET A 440 -0.71 -2.38 -8.44
CA MET A 440 -0.23 -3.01 -7.20
C MET A 440 -0.74 -2.26 -5.98
N TRP A 441 -0.91 -0.93 -6.06
CA TRP A 441 -1.26 -0.05 -4.94
C TRP A 441 -2.41 0.91 -5.30
N PRO A 442 -3.25 1.34 -4.33
CA PRO A 442 -4.43 2.18 -4.58
C PRO A 442 -4.14 3.48 -5.35
N GLY A 443 -3.00 4.12 -5.07
CA GLY A 443 -2.47 5.24 -5.83
C GLY A 443 -2.54 6.60 -5.12
N LEU A 444 -2.15 7.65 -5.85
CA LEU A 444 -2.00 9.01 -5.35
C LEU A 444 -3.19 9.88 -5.75
N PRO A 445 -3.92 10.46 -4.77
CA PRO A 445 -5.15 11.16 -5.03
C PRO A 445 -4.95 12.60 -5.50
N THR A 446 -5.83 13.06 -6.37
CA THR A 446 -6.17 14.47 -6.57
C THR A 446 -7.68 14.61 -6.56
N ALA A 447 -8.24 15.40 -5.63
CA ALA A 447 -9.68 15.65 -5.58
C ALA A 447 -10.03 17.01 -6.19
N ARG A 448 -11.09 17.06 -7.00
CA ARG A 448 -11.59 18.32 -7.62
C ARG A 448 -13.09 18.41 -7.53
N GLU A 449 -13.59 19.61 -7.24
CA GLU A 449 -15.00 19.95 -7.40
C GLU A 449 -15.20 20.53 -8.81
N LEU A 450 -16.01 19.87 -9.63
CA LEU A 450 -16.31 20.25 -11.01
C LEU A 450 -17.82 20.24 -11.20
N ASN A 451 -18.38 21.36 -11.67
CA ASN A 451 -19.83 21.51 -11.88
C ASN A 451 -20.70 21.08 -10.66
N GLY A 452 -20.23 21.33 -9.44
CA GLY A 452 -20.93 20.97 -8.19
C GLY A 452 -20.80 19.50 -7.77
N HIS A 453 -19.91 18.74 -8.42
CA HIS A 453 -19.62 17.35 -8.08
C HIS A 453 -18.15 17.16 -7.72
N THR A 454 -17.88 16.33 -6.70
CA THR A 454 -16.53 15.93 -6.33
C THR A 454 -16.08 14.75 -7.19
N PHE A 455 -14.89 14.84 -7.76
CA PHE A 455 -14.20 13.77 -8.48
C PHE A 455 -12.88 13.45 -7.80
N LEU A 456 -12.52 12.16 -7.79
CA LEU A 456 -11.23 11.68 -7.32
C LEU A 456 -10.46 11.13 -8.51
N TYR A 457 -9.27 11.68 -8.74
CA TYR A 457 -8.33 11.21 -9.75
C TYR A 457 -7.20 10.48 -9.04
N LEU A 458 -6.81 9.31 -9.54
CA LEU A 458 -5.74 8.50 -8.94
C LEU A 458 -4.70 8.16 -9.99
N THR A 459 -3.42 8.34 -9.65
CA THR A 459 -2.29 7.77 -10.41
C THR A 459 -1.69 6.60 -9.64
N ASP A 460 -1.12 5.63 -10.32
CA ASP A 460 -0.32 4.58 -9.69
C ASP A 460 1.06 5.10 -9.25
N MET A 461 1.86 4.22 -8.63
CA MET A 461 3.21 4.52 -8.13
C MET A 461 4.16 5.03 -9.22
N TYR A 462 3.91 4.73 -10.49
CA TYR A 462 4.79 5.10 -11.59
C TYR A 462 4.20 6.14 -12.56
N ALA A 463 3.06 6.75 -12.19
CA ALA A 463 2.37 7.73 -13.02
C ALA A 463 2.00 7.23 -14.44
N ASP A 464 1.74 5.93 -14.56
CA ASP A 464 1.46 5.25 -15.81
C ASP A 464 0.12 5.61 -16.42
N HIS A 465 -0.90 5.73 -15.59
CA HIS A 465 -2.26 6.02 -16.04
C HIS A 465 -2.98 6.89 -15.02
N LEU A 466 -4.13 7.42 -15.45
CA LEU A 466 -4.99 8.22 -14.61
C LEU A 466 -6.38 7.60 -14.53
N LYS A 467 -6.74 7.15 -13.33
CA LYS A 467 -8.09 6.65 -13.00
C LYS A 467 -8.94 7.82 -12.54
N ILE A 468 -10.22 7.82 -12.90
CA ILE A 468 -11.16 8.89 -12.57
C ILE A 468 -12.40 8.27 -11.94
N TYR A 469 -12.75 8.77 -10.76
CA TYR A 469 -13.89 8.31 -9.98
C TYR A 469 -14.84 9.46 -9.67
N ARG A 470 -16.13 9.16 -9.67
CA ARG A 470 -17.20 10.04 -9.19
C ARG A 470 -17.83 9.47 -7.92
N PHE A 471 -18.62 10.28 -7.23
CA PHE A 471 -19.33 9.87 -6.03
C PHE A 471 -20.84 10.10 -6.17
N ASP A 472 -21.61 9.17 -5.61
CA ASP A 472 -23.06 9.29 -5.43
C ASP A 472 -23.42 8.79 -4.02
N PRO A 473 -23.33 9.66 -2.99
CA PRO A 473 -23.51 9.23 -1.60
C PRO A 473 -24.89 8.64 -1.30
N GLN A 474 -25.91 8.97 -2.10
CA GLN A 474 -27.26 8.44 -1.92
C GLN A 474 -27.36 6.99 -2.41
N ARG A 475 -26.68 6.65 -3.51
CA ARG A 475 -26.74 5.31 -4.13
C ARG A 475 -25.57 4.39 -3.71
N ASP A 476 -24.42 4.96 -3.39
CA ASP A 476 -23.14 4.26 -3.22
C ASP A 476 -22.46 4.49 -1.86
N GLY A 477 -23.00 5.39 -1.02
CA GLY A 477 -22.40 5.74 0.26
C GLY A 477 -21.00 6.33 0.08
N GLU A 478 -19.99 5.69 0.65
CA GLU A 478 -18.58 6.06 0.51
C GLU A 478 -17.91 5.42 -0.72
N THR A 479 -18.57 4.46 -1.40
CA THR A 479 -17.98 3.78 -2.57
C THR A 479 -17.75 4.77 -3.71
N ALA A 480 -16.52 4.83 -4.21
CA ALA A 480 -16.15 5.54 -5.42
C ALA A 480 -16.61 4.74 -6.64
N ILE A 481 -17.10 5.45 -7.67
CA ILE A 481 -17.67 4.84 -8.87
C ILE A 481 -16.69 5.09 -10.02
N PRO A 482 -16.13 4.04 -10.66
CA PRO A 482 -15.31 4.19 -11.85
C PRO A 482 -16.04 5.02 -12.90
N SER A 483 -15.40 6.08 -13.41
CA SER A 483 -16.04 7.11 -14.24
C SER A 483 -15.26 7.38 -15.52
N GLY A 484 -13.93 7.24 -15.48
CA GLY A 484 -13.08 7.33 -16.66
C GLY A 484 -11.66 6.85 -16.38
N PHE A 485 -10.90 6.65 -17.46
CA PHE A 485 -9.52 6.20 -17.40
C PHE A 485 -8.73 6.75 -18.59
N ILE A 486 -7.54 7.30 -18.35
CA ILE A 486 -6.61 7.71 -19.41
C ILE A 486 -5.36 6.82 -19.30
N ALA A 487 -5.12 6.03 -20.33
CA ALA A 487 -3.96 5.14 -20.36
C ALA A 487 -2.63 5.87 -20.58
N GLY A 488 -1.54 5.20 -20.21
CA GLY A 488 -0.18 5.59 -20.59
C GLY A 488 0.63 4.42 -21.08
N ARG A 489 1.64 3.93 -20.35
CA ARG A 489 2.49 2.86 -20.91
C ARG A 489 1.66 1.58 -21.11
N ALA A 490 1.96 0.84 -22.18
CA ALA A 490 1.12 -0.29 -22.62
C ALA A 490 1.08 -1.45 -21.61
N ARG A 491 2.23 -1.82 -21.02
CA ARG A 491 2.33 -2.97 -20.11
C ARG A 491 1.47 -2.80 -18.85
N PRO A 492 1.51 -1.68 -18.11
CA PRO A 492 0.67 -1.45 -16.93
C PRO A 492 -0.84 -1.55 -17.18
N VAL A 493 -1.30 -1.31 -18.41
CA VAL A 493 -2.73 -1.30 -18.75
C VAL A 493 -3.19 -2.51 -19.57
N GLU A 494 -2.33 -3.52 -19.75
CA GLU A 494 -2.62 -4.67 -20.62
C GLU A 494 -3.71 -5.61 -20.07
N HIS A 495 -3.95 -5.56 -18.76
CA HIS A 495 -4.96 -6.38 -18.07
C HIS A 495 -6.33 -5.71 -17.98
N ILE A 496 -6.48 -4.48 -18.47
CA ILE A 496 -7.77 -3.79 -18.46
C ILE A 496 -8.74 -4.50 -19.41
N PRO A 497 -9.91 -4.96 -18.94
CA PRO A 497 -10.86 -5.71 -19.77
C PRO A 497 -11.28 -4.94 -21.01
N ASN A 498 -11.36 -5.63 -22.15
CA ASN A 498 -11.77 -5.08 -23.45
C ASN A 498 -10.96 -3.88 -23.97
N ALA A 499 -9.87 -3.49 -23.30
CA ALA A 499 -9.05 -2.37 -23.71
C ALA A 499 -8.38 -2.64 -25.06
N PRO A 500 -8.26 -1.64 -25.93
CA PRO A 500 -7.46 -1.78 -27.13
C PRO A 500 -5.97 -1.99 -26.80
N PRO A 501 -5.20 -2.69 -27.66
CA PRO A 501 -3.78 -2.89 -27.43
C PRO A 501 -3.01 -1.56 -27.41
N GLY A 502 -1.94 -1.52 -26.62
CA GLY A 502 -1.16 -0.31 -26.38
C GLY A 502 -1.70 0.49 -25.19
N GLY A 503 -1.33 1.77 -25.09
CA GLY A 503 -1.81 2.64 -24.00
C GLY A 503 -2.14 4.06 -24.45
N ASP A 504 -2.47 4.22 -25.73
CA ASP A 504 -2.96 5.47 -26.32
C ASP A 504 -4.49 5.44 -26.48
N TRP A 505 -5.18 5.27 -25.35
CA TRP A 505 -6.65 5.25 -25.31
C TRP A 505 -7.22 5.94 -24.06
N ILE A 506 -8.48 6.35 -24.16
CA ILE A 506 -9.31 6.87 -23.08
C ILE A 506 -10.54 5.97 -22.98
N TRP A 507 -10.90 5.56 -21.77
CA TRP A 507 -12.18 4.93 -21.46
C TRP A 507 -13.05 5.89 -20.65
N ARG A 508 -14.37 5.85 -20.88
CA ARG A 508 -15.37 6.61 -20.11
C ARG A 508 -16.61 5.74 -19.87
N ASP A 509 -17.10 5.71 -18.64
CA ASP A 509 -18.29 4.94 -18.21
C ASP A 509 -19.61 5.52 -18.75
N THR A 510 -19.78 5.60 -20.07
CA THR A 510 -20.90 6.30 -20.71
C THR A 510 -22.28 5.73 -20.37
N ASN A 511 -22.35 4.47 -19.94
CA ASN A 511 -23.61 3.84 -19.52
C ASN A 511 -23.84 3.89 -17.99
N GLY A 512 -22.80 4.17 -17.18
CA GLY A 512 -22.90 4.35 -15.73
C GLY A 512 -22.73 3.07 -14.90
N ASN A 513 -22.29 1.95 -15.51
CA ASN A 513 -22.17 0.65 -14.87
C ASN A 513 -20.79 0.40 -14.22
N GLY A 514 -19.79 1.23 -14.53
CA GLY A 514 -18.42 1.11 -14.01
C GLY A 514 -17.63 -0.09 -14.55
N ALA A 515 -18.07 -0.70 -15.65
CA ALA A 515 -17.40 -1.80 -16.34
C ALA A 515 -16.76 -1.31 -17.65
N PHE A 516 -15.62 -1.90 -18.03
CA PHE A 516 -14.87 -1.51 -19.21
C PHE A 516 -15.51 -2.09 -20.49
N ASP A 517 -16.63 -1.52 -20.94
CA ASP A 517 -17.32 -1.99 -22.13
C ASP A 517 -16.56 -1.61 -23.42
N ALA A 518 -16.48 -2.54 -24.39
CA ALA A 518 -15.66 -2.36 -25.60
C ALA A 518 -16.04 -1.12 -26.44
N SER A 519 -17.30 -0.67 -26.37
CA SER A 519 -17.81 0.52 -27.08
C SER A 519 -17.41 1.85 -26.42
N GLU A 520 -16.80 1.81 -25.24
CA GLU A 520 -16.53 3.00 -24.42
C GLU A 520 -15.10 3.51 -24.54
N PHE A 521 -14.28 2.87 -25.38
CA PHE A 521 -12.90 3.25 -25.63
C PHE A 521 -12.77 4.17 -26.84
N ALA A 522 -12.03 5.26 -26.66
CA ALA A 522 -11.53 6.10 -27.73
C ALA A 522 -10.03 5.89 -27.90
N LYS A 523 -9.57 5.60 -29.12
CA LYS A 523 -8.14 5.54 -29.47
C LYS A 523 -7.62 6.91 -29.87
N TYR A 524 -6.36 7.17 -29.59
CA TYR A 524 -5.70 8.38 -30.11
C TYR A 524 -5.68 8.36 -31.65
N PRO A 525 -6.24 9.38 -32.33
CA PRO A 525 -6.33 9.39 -33.79
C PRO A 525 -5.12 10.03 -34.49
N GLY A 526 -4.22 10.66 -33.73
CA GLY A 526 -3.09 11.41 -34.29
C GLY A 526 -1.86 10.55 -34.59
N PRO A 527 -0.85 11.10 -35.27
CA PRO A 527 0.41 10.41 -35.49
C PRO A 527 1.21 10.28 -34.17
N GLY A 528 1.94 9.16 -34.02
CA GLY A 528 2.81 8.90 -32.87
C GLY A 528 2.08 8.35 -31.64
N HIS A 529 2.76 8.41 -30.49
CA HIS A 529 2.29 7.90 -29.19
C HIS A 529 2.22 9.04 -28.17
N LEU A 530 1.14 9.09 -27.38
CA LEU A 530 0.95 10.01 -26.26
C LEU A 530 1.34 9.39 -24.92
N ALA A 531 1.35 8.07 -24.85
CA ALA A 531 1.73 7.26 -23.70
C ALA A 531 3.12 7.59 -23.12
N GLY A 532 3.27 7.39 -21.80
CA GLY A 532 4.49 7.70 -21.04
C GLY A 532 4.43 9.03 -20.28
N GLY A 533 5.57 9.47 -19.76
CA GLY A 533 5.67 10.65 -18.90
C GLY A 533 5.52 10.36 -17.41
N TRP A 534 6.06 11.27 -16.59
CA TRP A 534 6.01 11.22 -15.12
C TRP A 534 5.08 12.26 -14.48
N GLY A 535 4.32 13.02 -15.26
CA GLY A 535 3.56 14.16 -14.75
C GLY A 535 2.07 14.10 -15.10
N TRP A 536 1.23 14.16 -14.08
CA TRP A 536 -0.21 14.37 -14.12
C TRP A 536 -0.56 15.51 -13.18
N TRP A 537 -1.37 16.44 -13.65
CA TRP A 537 -1.91 17.50 -12.81
C TRP A 537 -3.32 17.83 -13.28
N ILE A 538 -4.27 17.84 -12.34
CA ILE A 538 -5.64 18.24 -12.63
C ILE A 538 -5.80 19.65 -12.08
N ASP A 539 -6.06 20.64 -12.93
CA ASP A 539 -6.22 22.02 -12.46
C ASP A 539 -7.61 22.26 -11.85
N THR A 540 -7.83 23.44 -11.26
CA THR A 540 -9.12 23.77 -10.61
C THR A 540 -10.27 23.98 -11.59
N ARG A 541 -10.04 23.98 -12.90
CA ARG A 541 -11.09 23.93 -13.94
C ARG A 541 -11.36 22.51 -14.42
N GLY A 542 -10.61 21.52 -13.93
CA GLY A 542 -10.72 20.13 -14.32
C GLY A 542 -9.86 19.75 -15.52
N ASP A 543 -9.05 20.66 -16.07
CA ASP A 543 -8.17 20.29 -17.17
C ASP A 543 -7.02 19.41 -16.67
N ILE A 544 -6.68 18.39 -17.44
CA ILE A 544 -5.60 17.45 -17.11
C ILE A 544 -4.35 17.84 -17.89
N TRP A 545 -3.29 18.18 -17.19
CA TRP A 545 -1.97 18.50 -17.72
C TRP A 545 -1.06 17.30 -17.56
N ARG A 546 -0.52 16.80 -18.67
CA ARG A 546 0.39 15.66 -18.74
C ARG A 546 1.77 16.12 -19.19
N ALA A 547 2.78 15.98 -18.33
CA ALA A 547 4.19 16.21 -18.68
C ALA A 547 4.77 14.91 -19.23
N ARG A 548 5.38 14.95 -20.42
CA ARG A 548 5.76 13.75 -21.19
C ARG A 548 7.23 13.72 -21.52
N ASP A 549 8.09 13.75 -20.50
CA ASP A 549 9.53 13.61 -20.63
C ASP A 549 10.07 14.57 -21.71
N ASN A 550 10.62 14.05 -22.81
CA ASN A 550 11.15 14.82 -23.92
C ASN A 550 10.13 15.21 -25.02
N LYS A 551 8.83 15.01 -24.77
CA LYS A 551 7.70 15.26 -25.71
C LYS A 551 6.83 16.46 -25.33
N GLY A 552 7.28 17.30 -24.41
CA GLY A 552 6.59 18.51 -23.97
C GLY A 552 5.36 18.23 -23.10
N ILE A 553 4.35 19.09 -23.19
CA ILE A 553 3.17 19.06 -22.31
C ILE A 553 1.91 18.86 -23.14
N THR A 554 1.01 18.01 -22.66
CA THR A 554 -0.33 17.80 -23.23
C THR A 554 -1.40 18.22 -22.24
N ARG A 555 -2.43 18.91 -22.72
CA ARG A 555 -3.58 19.30 -21.89
C ARG A 555 -4.86 18.68 -22.44
N PHE A 556 -5.55 17.88 -21.64
CA PHE A 556 -6.91 17.43 -21.92
C PHE A 556 -7.88 18.41 -21.27
N ARG A 557 -8.66 19.12 -22.10
CA ARG A 557 -9.65 20.06 -21.58
C ARG A 557 -10.84 19.33 -20.98
N PHE A 558 -11.33 19.83 -19.86
CA PHE A 558 -12.59 19.38 -19.27
C PHE A 558 -13.77 19.82 -20.13
N GLY A 559 -14.49 18.86 -20.71
CA GLY A 559 -15.62 19.07 -21.60
C GLY A 559 -16.97 19.21 -20.90
N GLY A 560 -17.01 19.29 -19.57
CA GLY A 560 -18.23 19.20 -18.77
C GLY A 560 -18.55 17.76 -18.37
N LEU A 561 -19.81 17.52 -17.99
CA LEU A 561 -20.29 16.22 -17.53
C LEU A 561 -21.27 15.62 -18.55
N ASP A 562 -21.23 14.30 -18.71
CA ASP A 562 -22.23 13.57 -19.50
C ASP A 562 -23.54 13.35 -18.73
N ALA A 563 -24.51 12.67 -19.35
CA ALA A 563 -25.82 12.40 -18.76
C ALA A 563 -25.78 11.45 -17.54
N LYS A 564 -24.65 10.78 -17.28
CA LYS A 564 -24.42 9.93 -16.11
C LYS A 564 -23.59 10.64 -15.03
N GLY A 565 -23.15 11.87 -15.29
CA GLY A 565 -22.32 12.66 -14.40
C GLY A 565 -20.83 12.33 -14.50
N ASN A 566 -20.38 11.65 -15.56
CA ASN A 566 -18.94 11.40 -15.77
C ASN A 566 -18.27 12.60 -16.44
N PRO A 567 -16.98 12.87 -16.15
CA PRO A 567 -16.26 13.95 -16.78
C PRO A 567 -15.90 13.61 -18.23
N ILE A 568 -16.11 14.58 -19.13
CA ILE A 568 -15.85 14.41 -20.55
C ILE A 568 -14.43 14.86 -20.87
N TYR A 569 -13.55 13.90 -21.17
CA TYR A 569 -12.26 14.13 -21.83
C TYR A 569 -12.27 13.48 -23.21
N ALA A 570 -11.63 14.12 -24.19
CA ALA A 570 -11.56 13.65 -25.57
C ALA A 570 -10.33 14.20 -26.31
N TYR A 571 -9.82 13.45 -27.28
CA TYR A 571 -8.62 13.82 -28.05
C TYR A 571 -8.82 15.03 -28.96
N ASP A 572 -10.04 15.32 -29.43
CA ASP A 572 -10.35 16.49 -30.26
C ASP A 572 -10.37 17.81 -29.47
N LYS A 573 -10.33 17.74 -28.13
CA LYS A 573 -10.22 18.87 -27.21
C LYS A 573 -8.84 18.99 -26.55
N MET A 574 -7.86 18.25 -27.05
CA MET A 574 -6.51 18.22 -26.52
C MET A 574 -5.67 19.37 -27.08
N ASP A 575 -4.93 20.06 -26.22
CA ASP A 575 -3.87 20.98 -26.63
C ASP A 575 -2.50 20.31 -26.47
N GLN A 576 -1.56 20.62 -27.35
CA GLN A 576 -0.16 20.23 -27.24
C GLN A 576 0.73 21.46 -27.19
N TYR A 577 1.61 21.48 -26.20
CA TYR A 577 2.61 22.51 -26.02
C TYR A 577 3.99 21.92 -26.31
N ALA A 578 4.77 22.64 -27.10
CA ALA A 578 6.18 22.33 -27.28
C ALA A 578 6.93 22.37 -25.94
N MET A 579 8.15 21.82 -25.93
CA MET A 579 9.01 21.87 -24.75
C MET A 579 9.20 23.31 -24.27
N PRO A 580 8.79 23.68 -23.04
CA PRO A 580 9.03 25.02 -22.53
C PRO A 580 10.53 25.24 -22.32
N ALA A 581 11.07 26.34 -22.84
CA ALA A 581 12.48 26.70 -22.59
C ALA A 581 12.69 27.02 -21.11
N PRO A 582 13.76 26.55 -20.44
CA PRO A 582 14.98 25.95 -21.02
C PRO A 582 15.03 24.41 -20.93
N PHE A 583 13.89 23.72 -20.78
CA PHE A 583 13.89 22.29 -20.53
C PHE A 583 14.30 21.46 -21.76
N THR A 584 14.95 20.33 -21.48
CA THR A 584 15.14 19.21 -22.42
C THR A 584 14.21 18.05 -22.09
N GLU A 585 13.79 17.94 -20.82
CA GLU A 585 12.80 16.99 -20.31
C GLU A 585 11.94 17.65 -19.23
N VAL A 586 10.64 17.35 -19.23
CA VAL A 586 9.68 17.84 -18.24
C VAL A 586 9.00 16.69 -17.52
N HIS A 587 9.08 16.69 -16.19
CA HIS A 587 8.56 15.63 -15.34
C HIS A 587 7.34 16.07 -14.54
N ARG A 588 7.18 17.37 -14.27
CA ARG A 588 5.99 17.94 -13.62
C ARG A 588 5.53 19.20 -14.35
N ALA A 589 4.22 19.41 -14.43
CA ALA A 589 3.59 20.61 -14.97
C ALA A 589 2.36 20.95 -14.13
N ILE A 590 2.50 21.90 -13.20
CA ILE A 590 1.46 22.35 -12.27
C ILE A 590 0.93 23.68 -12.79
N TYR A 591 -0.36 23.72 -13.14
CA TYR A 591 -1.01 24.92 -13.67
C TYR A 591 -2.02 25.49 -12.66
N GLU A 592 -1.92 26.80 -12.37
CA GLU A 592 -2.85 27.58 -11.58
C GLU A 592 -3.71 28.47 -12.50
N PRO A 593 -4.99 28.11 -12.79
CA PRO A 593 -5.83 28.86 -13.72
C PRO A 593 -6.11 30.30 -13.28
N LYS A 594 -6.21 30.53 -11.97
CA LYS A 594 -6.58 31.84 -11.39
C LYS A 594 -5.56 32.93 -11.72
N THR A 595 -4.29 32.58 -11.83
CA THR A 595 -3.18 33.52 -12.08
C THR A 595 -2.57 33.34 -13.46
N ASP A 596 -3.07 32.38 -14.25
CA ASP A 596 -2.49 31.94 -15.51
C ASP A 596 -0.99 31.62 -15.38
N THR A 597 -0.66 30.81 -14.37
CA THR A 597 0.71 30.46 -14.02
C THR A 597 0.96 28.98 -14.24
N LEU A 598 2.07 28.64 -14.90
CA LEU A 598 2.56 27.28 -15.04
C LEU A 598 3.89 27.13 -14.30
N TYR A 599 3.98 26.15 -13.40
CA TYR A 599 5.22 25.71 -12.78
C TYR A 599 5.63 24.40 -13.45
N VAL A 600 6.83 24.36 -14.01
CA VAL A 600 7.37 23.18 -14.69
C VAL A 600 8.61 22.73 -13.96
N ALA A 601 8.71 21.44 -13.65
CA ALA A 601 9.93 20.85 -13.12
C ALA A 601 10.47 19.78 -14.08
N GLY A 602 11.80 19.70 -14.19
CA GLY A 602 12.46 18.80 -15.10
C GLY A 602 13.96 19.03 -15.20
N TYR A 603 14.52 18.73 -16.38
CA TYR A 603 15.95 18.78 -16.66
C TYR A 603 16.26 19.75 -17.80
N THR A 604 17.45 20.33 -17.75
CA THR A 604 17.96 21.27 -18.75
C THR A 604 19.30 20.79 -19.26
N ALA A 605 19.84 21.45 -20.29
CA ALA A 605 21.19 21.14 -20.78
C ALA A 605 22.28 21.33 -19.69
N ASP A 606 22.12 22.33 -18.82
CA ASP A 606 23.06 22.63 -17.73
C ASP A 606 22.80 21.79 -16.46
N SER A 607 21.63 21.14 -16.38
CA SER A 607 21.24 20.27 -15.27
C SER A 607 20.57 19.02 -15.82
N PRO A 608 21.34 18.11 -16.44
CA PRO A 608 20.82 16.99 -17.21
C PRO A 608 20.21 15.91 -16.32
N HIS A 609 19.38 15.06 -16.93
CA HIS A 609 18.79 13.88 -16.28
C HIS A 609 19.86 12.91 -15.80
N ASP A 610 19.67 12.40 -14.58
CA ASP A 610 20.45 11.31 -14.01
C ASP A 610 19.69 9.99 -14.19
N PRO A 611 20.19 9.03 -15.00
CA PRO A 611 19.53 7.75 -15.18
C PRO A 611 19.35 6.92 -13.90
N GLY A 612 20.08 7.25 -12.82
CA GLY A 612 19.88 6.64 -11.51
C GLY A 612 18.61 7.09 -10.77
N PHE A 613 17.99 8.20 -11.21
CA PHE A 613 16.86 8.85 -10.56
C PHE A 613 15.79 9.20 -11.61
N VAL A 614 14.89 8.24 -11.86
CA VAL A 614 13.93 8.31 -12.97
C VAL A 614 12.59 8.93 -12.59
N LYS A 615 12.20 8.93 -11.31
CA LYS A 615 10.86 9.31 -10.84
C LYS A 615 10.76 10.79 -10.44
N GLU A 616 11.91 11.38 -10.12
CA GLU A 616 12.11 12.68 -9.50
C GLU A 616 11.48 13.80 -10.33
N ALA A 617 11.08 14.87 -9.66
CA ALA A 617 10.48 16.03 -10.30
C ALA A 617 11.43 16.76 -11.27
N GLY A 618 12.74 16.55 -11.14
CA GLY A 618 13.79 17.17 -11.97
C GLY A 618 14.79 17.98 -11.14
N ARG A 619 15.83 18.52 -11.75
CA ARG A 619 16.83 19.36 -11.06
C ARG A 619 16.47 20.84 -11.02
N VAL A 620 15.52 21.25 -11.86
CA VAL A 620 15.17 22.65 -12.06
C VAL A 620 13.65 22.79 -12.04
N LEU A 621 13.17 23.87 -11.43
CA LEU A 621 11.80 24.34 -11.53
C LEU A 621 11.75 25.74 -12.15
N VAL A 622 10.86 25.95 -13.11
CA VAL A 622 10.63 27.26 -13.73
C VAL A 622 9.18 27.65 -13.58
N ARG A 623 8.96 28.91 -13.19
CA ARG A 623 7.63 29.52 -13.21
C ARG A 623 7.46 30.38 -14.46
N TYR A 624 6.38 30.14 -15.19
CA TYR A 624 5.92 30.95 -16.30
C TYR A 624 4.60 31.62 -15.94
N ASP A 625 4.53 32.94 -16.12
CA ASP A 625 3.27 33.68 -16.03
C ASP A 625 2.66 33.88 -17.43
N LYS A 626 1.36 34.16 -17.47
CA LYS A 626 0.59 34.42 -18.70
C LYS A 626 0.69 33.26 -19.70
N TRP A 627 0.72 32.03 -19.19
CA TRP A 627 0.95 30.84 -20.01
C TRP A 627 -0.05 30.71 -21.15
N SER A 628 -1.33 30.94 -20.87
CA SER A 628 -2.41 30.80 -21.85
C SER A 628 -2.41 31.89 -22.94
N SER A 629 -1.61 32.94 -22.81
CA SER A 629 -1.52 34.05 -23.77
C SER A 629 -0.83 33.69 -25.09
N GLY A 630 -0.14 32.55 -25.15
CA GLY A 630 0.74 32.18 -26.26
C GLY A 630 2.14 32.82 -26.21
N ASN A 631 2.38 33.74 -25.27
CA ASN A 631 3.68 34.35 -24.99
C ASN A 631 4.03 34.22 -23.50
N PRO A 632 4.32 33.01 -23.01
CA PRO A 632 4.63 32.79 -21.59
C PRO A 632 5.85 33.60 -21.15
N GLN A 633 5.75 34.26 -19.99
CA GLN A 633 6.84 35.04 -19.42
C GLN A 633 7.50 34.23 -18.31
N GLN A 634 8.75 33.81 -18.51
CA GLN A 634 9.54 33.19 -17.46
C GLN A 634 9.77 34.21 -16.33
N ARG A 635 9.28 33.91 -15.12
CA ARG A 635 9.49 34.76 -13.94
C ARG A 635 10.83 34.47 -13.27
N TYR A 636 11.11 33.19 -13.02
CA TYR A 636 12.35 32.74 -12.40
C TYR A 636 12.67 31.30 -12.78
N LEU A 637 13.92 30.93 -12.56
CA LEU A 637 14.41 29.56 -12.56
C LEU A 637 14.95 29.25 -11.16
N LEU A 638 14.47 28.17 -10.56
CA LEU A 638 14.87 27.65 -9.26
C LEU A 638 15.66 26.36 -9.46
N GLN A 639 16.87 26.30 -8.88
CA GLN A 639 17.62 25.05 -8.73
C GLN A 639 17.02 24.27 -7.56
N LEU A 640 16.62 23.03 -7.79
CA LEU A 640 16.07 22.16 -6.76
C LEU A 640 17.20 21.44 -6.01
N PRO A 641 16.97 21.02 -4.74
CA PRO A 641 17.94 20.26 -3.97
C PRO A 641 18.42 19.02 -4.73
N TRP A 642 19.74 18.86 -4.85
CA TRP A 642 20.33 17.73 -5.58
C TRP A 642 21.71 17.32 -5.03
N ASP A 643 21.69 16.33 -4.15
CA ASP A 643 22.86 15.56 -3.70
C ASP A 643 22.50 14.06 -3.61
N PRO A 644 22.61 13.31 -4.71
CA PRO A 644 22.28 11.89 -4.74
C PRO A 644 23.27 11.01 -3.94
N LYS A 645 24.39 11.57 -3.48
CA LYS A 645 25.41 10.85 -2.70
C LYS A 645 25.25 11.06 -1.19
N ALA A 646 24.38 12.00 -0.78
CA ALA A 646 23.99 12.17 0.60
C ALA A 646 23.40 10.87 1.16
N LYS A 647 23.42 10.72 2.49
CA LYS A 647 22.88 9.56 3.21
C LYS A 647 21.92 10.07 4.29
N PRO A 648 20.60 10.04 4.06
CA PRO A 648 19.90 9.62 2.84
C PRO A 648 20.09 10.59 1.64
N PRO A 649 19.80 10.16 0.39
CA PRO A 649 19.89 11.02 -0.79
C PRO A 649 18.98 12.25 -0.71
N VAL A 650 19.47 13.38 -1.22
CA VAL A 650 18.71 14.63 -1.32
C VAL A 650 18.37 14.88 -2.78
N THR A 651 17.14 14.57 -3.17
CA THR A 651 16.59 14.83 -4.51
C THR A 651 15.14 15.30 -4.37
N PRO A 652 14.52 15.92 -5.38
CA PRO A 652 13.13 16.35 -5.28
C PRO A 652 12.20 15.22 -5.71
N ALA A 653 11.81 14.37 -4.75
CA ALA A 653 10.91 13.24 -4.99
C ALA A 653 9.52 13.72 -5.45
N GLY A 654 9.00 14.79 -4.83
CA GLY A 654 7.72 15.40 -5.19
C GLY A 654 7.72 16.91 -5.05
N VAL A 655 6.78 17.57 -5.74
CA VAL A 655 6.58 19.02 -5.68
C VAL A 655 5.09 19.36 -5.72
N THR A 656 4.68 20.36 -4.94
CA THR A 656 3.33 20.90 -4.97
C THR A 656 3.34 22.41 -4.73
N VAL A 657 2.27 23.09 -5.12
CA VAL A 657 2.09 24.55 -4.98
C VAL A 657 0.76 24.80 -4.31
N GLU A 658 0.77 25.62 -3.25
CA GLU A 658 -0.45 26.02 -2.55
C GLU A 658 -0.32 27.41 -1.92
N GLY A 659 -1.35 28.24 -2.09
CA GLY A 659 -1.37 29.59 -1.51
C GLY A 659 -0.16 30.44 -1.97
N GLN A 660 0.71 30.86 -1.05
CA GLN A 660 1.93 31.64 -1.33
C GLN A 660 3.21 30.81 -1.46
N TYR A 661 3.14 29.48 -1.34
CA TYR A 661 4.33 28.65 -1.20
C TYR A 661 4.38 27.51 -2.20
N LEU A 662 5.61 27.11 -2.48
CA LEU A 662 5.98 25.89 -3.19
C LEU A 662 6.67 24.95 -2.20
N PHE A 663 6.28 23.68 -2.22
CA PHE A 663 6.80 22.65 -1.32
C PHE A 663 7.49 21.57 -2.13
N VAL A 664 8.70 21.20 -1.74
CA VAL A 664 9.49 20.13 -2.36
C VAL A 664 9.85 19.12 -1.29
N VAL A 665 9.51 17.86 -1.52
CA VAL A 665 9.83 16.77 -0.58
C VAL A 665 11.02 15.95 -1.07
N GLU A 666 11.92 15.64 -0.14
CA GLU A 666 13.04 14.72 -0.32
C GLU A 666 12.59 13.26 -0.16
N PRO A 667 13.34 12.27 -0.70
CA PRO A 667 13.04 10.85 -0.49
C PRO A 667 12.90 10.44 0.98
N ALA A 668 13.60 11.09 1.92
CA ALA A 668 13.50 10.80 3.35
C ALA A 668 12.41 11.60 4.10
N GLY A 669 11.52 12.29 3.37
CA GLY A 669 10.37 13.00 3.93
C GLY A 669 10.63 14.41 4.45
N ASN A 670 11.86 14.94 4.32
CA ASN A 670 12.13 16.35 4.59
C ASN A 670 11.48 17.22 3.52
N VAL A 671 10.98 18.39 3.91
CA VAL A 671 10.28 19.32 3.04
C VAL A 671 11.01 20.66 3.02
N HIS A 672 11.30 21.14 1.83
CA HIS A 672 11.75 22.51 1.55
C HIS A 672 10.56 23.38 1.18
N VAL A 673 10.52 24.59 1.74
CA VAL A 673 9.48 25.58 1.48
C VAL A 673 10.08 26.79 0.78
N TYR A 674 9.51 27.17 -0.36
CA TYR A 674 9.92 28.34 -1.13
C TYR A 674 8.76 29.33 -1.25
N ASP A 675 9.09 30.62 -1.22
CA ASP A 675 8.15 31.67 -1.62
C ASP A 675 7.89 31.57 -3.12
N LYS A 676 6.62 31.48 -3.51
CA LYS A 676 6.27 31.16 -4.90
C LYS A 676 6.47 32.31 -5.87
N ASP A 677 6.64 33.54 -5.40
CA ASP A 677 6.83 34.72 -6.26
C ASP A 677 8.31 35.02 -6.52
N SER A 678 9.16 34.84 -5.51
CA SER A 678 10.59 35.16 -5.55
C SER A 678 11.51 33.95 -5.68
N ALA A 679 11.00 32.73 -5.52
CA ALA A 679 11.76 31.49 -5.42
C ALA A 679 12.76 31.44 -4.25
N LYS A 680 12.63 32.35 -3.28
CA LYS A 680 13.46 32.33 -2.08
C LYS A 680 13.06 31.17 -1.17
N GLU A 681 14.04 30.36 -0.77
CA GLU A 681 13.82 29.35 0.26
C GLU A 681 13.50 30.02 1.60
N ILE A 682 12.34 29.67 2.16
CA ILE A 682 11.81 30.17 3.42
C ILE A 682 12.33 29.34 4.59
N GLY A 683 12.50 28.04 4.39
CA GLY A 683 12.98 27.12 5.41
C GLY A 683 12.67 25.66 5.10
N THR A 684 13.07 24.78 6.02
CA THR A 684 12.86 23.33 5.90
C THR A 684 12.22 22.75 7.17
N PHE A 685 11.54 21.62 7.05
CA PHE A 685 11.08 20.81 8.17
C PHE A 685 11.09 19.32 7.80
N GLY A 686 10.96 18.45 8.78
CA GLY A 686 10.96 17.01 8.56
C GLY A 686 10.23 16.26 9.68
N PRO A 687 10.28 14.92 9.69
CA PRO A 687 9.56 14.09 10.65
C PRO A 687 9.88 14.46 12.11
N GLY A 688 8.83 14.72 12.90
CA GLY A 688 8.93 15.01 14.33
C GLY A 688 9.00 13.77 15.23
N ALA A 689 9.08 14.01 16.55
CA ALA A 689 9.20 12.95 17.56
C ALA A 689 7.96 12.04 17.62
N GLU A 690 6.79 12.55 17.24
CA GLU A 690 5.51 11.84 17.19
C GLU A 690 5.56 10.60 16.27
N VAL A 691 6.46 10.63 15.28
CA VAL A 691 6.70 9.53 14.33
C VAL A 691 8.10 8.92 14.45
N GLY A 692 8.83 9.27 15.51
CA GLY A 692 10.15 8.73 15.81
C GLY A 692 11.29 9.45 15.08
N ASN A 693 11.07 10.69 14.63
CA ASN A 693 12.02 11.47 13.83
C ASN A 693 12.47 10.75 12.54
N THR A 694 11.58 9.93 11.98
CA THR A 694 11.87 9.11 10.80
C THR A 694 10.66 9.07 9.88
N SER A 695 10.94 8.94 8.59
CA SER A 695 9.99 8.58 7.54
C SER A 695 10.47 7.29 6.89
N GLY A 696 9.55 6.54 6.28
CA GLY A 696 9.85 5.70 5.13
C GLY A 696 10.29 6.51 3.91
N TRP A 697 10.46 5.85 2.77
CA TRP A 697 10.75 6.55 1.54
C TRP A 697 9.51 7.25 1.00
N VAL A 698 9.76 8.37 0.34
CA VAL A 698 8.81 8.98 -0.60
C VAL A 698 9.09 8.37 -1.98
N ASP A 699 8.47 7.24 -2.32
CA ASP A 699 8.81 6.44 -3.51
C ASP A 699 7.83 6.61 -4.69
N VAL A 700 7.21 7.79 -4.76
CA VAL A 700 6.11 8.11 -5.68
C VAL A 700 6.25 9.51 -6.31
N PRO A 701 5.87 9.71 -7.59
CA PRO A 701 6.00 10.99 -8.27
C PRO A 701 5.23 12.16 -7.63
N PHE A 702 4.10 11.88 -6.97
CA PHE A 702 3.21 12.87 -6.36
C PHE A 702 3.14 12.74 -4.84
N GLY A 703 4.27 12.41 -4.20
CA GLY A 703 4.36 12.11 -2.77
C GLY A 703 4.17 13.29 -1.80
N ILE A 704 3.79 14.47 -2.30
CA ILE A 704 3.48 15.63 -1.47
C ILE A 704 2.27 16.40 -1.98
N THR A 705 1.39 16.78 -1.06
CA THR A 705 0.28 17.72 -1.31
C THR A 705 0.21 18.76 -0.19
N ALA A 706 -0.41 19.90 -0.47
CA ALA A 706 -0.60 20.96 0.52
C ALA A 706 -1.99 21.57 0.37
N HIS A 707 -2.59 21.97 1.49
CA HIS A 707 -3.87 22.66 1.53
C HIS A 707 -3.84 23.79 2.55
N ARG A 708 -4.16 25.01 2.11
CA ARG A 708 -4.22 26.18 2.98
C ARG A 708 -5.59 26.29 3.63
N GLN A 709 -5.60 26.21 4.95
CA GLN A 709 -6.76 26.43 5.80
C GLN A 709 -7.19 27.91 5.79
N PRO A 710 -8.48 28.21 6.08
CA PRO A 710 -8.98 29.59 6.17
C PRO A 710 -8.24 30.48 7.19
N ASN A 711 -7.70 29.87 8.25
CA ASN A 711 -6.93 30.56 9.31
C ASN A 711 -5.47 30.86 8.92
N GLY A 712 -5.04 30.51 7.70
CA GLY A 712 -3.69 30.68 7.18
C GLY A 712 -2.71 29.55 7.50
N GLU A 713 -3.13 28.53 8.26
CA GLU A 713 -2.36 27.29 8.47
C GLU A 713 -2.35 26.45 7.19
N TYR A 714 -1.28 25.70 6.98
CA TYR A 714 -1.12 24.75 5.88
C TYR A 714 -1.14 23.34 6.46
N LEU A 715 -1.95 22.48 5.86
CA LEU A 715 -1.82 21.03 6.01
C LEU A 715 -0.97 20.52 4.85
N ILE A 716 0.18 19.94 5.16
CA ILE A 716 1.08 19.33 4.18
C ILE A 716 1.07 17.83 4.42
N PHE A 717 0.73 17.06 3.38
CA PHE A 717 0.73 15.61 3.44
C PHE A 717 1.91 15.07 2.66
N VAL A 718 2.63 14.13 3.26
CA VAL A 718 3.79 13.47 2.66
C VAL A 718 3.59 11.96 2.73
N GLU A 719 3.73 11.30 1.58
CA GLU A 719 3.66 9.84 1.51
C GLU A 719 4.74 9.21 2.39
N GLU A 720 4.43 8.05 2.97
CA GLU A 720 5.39 7.26 3.75
C GLU A 720 5.12 5.76 3.55
N ASP A 721 5.96 5.11 2.76
CA ASP A 721 5.76 3.70 2.42
C ASP A 721 6.05 2.73 3.57
N ALA A 722 6.79 3.15 4.60
CA ALA A 722 7.35 2.17 5.56
C ALA A 722 6.35 1.64 6.61
N ARG A 723 5.38 2.43 7.10
CA ARG A 723 4.63 2.10 8.34
C ARG A 723 3.13 2.37 8.23
N GLY A 724 2.62 2.26 7.01
CA GLY A 724 1.20 2.23 6.73
C GLY A 724 0.41 3.49 7.08
N LYS A 725 1.03 4.64 6.87
CA LYS A 725 0.47 5.96 7.17
C LYS A 725 0.86 6.98 6.11
N VAL A 726 0.21 8.14 6.16
CA VAL A 726 0.67 9.35 5.48
C VAL A 726 1.04 10.36 6.56
N MET A 727 2.20 11.00 6.40
CA MET A 727 2.66 12.07 7.26
C MET A 727 1.79 13.31 7.07
N MET A 728 1.42 13.97 8.16
CA MET A 728 0.67 15.23 8.13
C MET A 728 1.41 16.29 8.95
N TYR A 729 1.86 17.34 8.29
CA TYR A 729 2.47 18.50 8.93
C TYR A 729 1.49 19.66 8.95
N ARG A 730 1.45 20.36 10.10
CA ARG A 730 0.71 21.61 10.25
C ARG A 730 1.69 22.74 10.40
N TRP A 731 1.66 23.66 9.45
CA TRP A 731 2.57 24.79 9.41
C TRP A 731 1.81 26.08 9.24
N LYS A 732 2.05 27.04 10.14
CA LYS A 732 1.52 28.40 10.00
C LYS A 732 2.68 29.36 9.79
N PRO A 733 2.78 30.03 8.63
CA PRO A 733 3.77 31.08 8.42
C PRO A 733 3.64 32.17 9.49
N ALA A 734 4.79 32.74 9.88
CA ALA A 734 4.89 33.77 10.91
C ALA A 734 4.24 35.10 10.50
#